data_AF-A0A6P8XJD6-F1
#
_entry.id   AF-A0A6P8XJD6-F1
#
_cell.length_a   1.000
_cell.length_b   1.000
_cell.length_c   1.000
_cell.angle_alpha   90.00
_cell.angle_beta   90.00
_cell.angle_gamma   90.00
#
_symmetry.space_group_name_H-M   'P 1'
#
loop_
_entity.id
_entity.type
_entity.pdbx_description
1 polymer ?
#
loop_
_entity_poly.entity_id
_entity_poly.type
_entity_poly.pdbx_seq_one_letter_code
_entity_poly.pdbx_strand_id
1 'polypeptide(L)'
;MSVLLADIDATCAALGVSDGSRYQAEPDAAEGLKHLIWILRRDLDNHEYRRHLGRAKVLQTDLVYMLPDYVQHEELSDLLIRLLVILTNPTLLLYRDGPPNDNHGRKVFMELIDILQGYKAAFTRDKIWTALFEKLKQALEIAFAIRSEEQNLLIERILVLVRNVLQVPANPEAECRADNDASLHDQVIWALHQTGILDLVLFIVSSPDEAQFHLHGLEIICLLYREQNAESLADASLQRSLSEKQRDQQELLAARRREHARRQARPPSGRHSRFGGTYVMRNMKSVSDRDIICHQALQRVSAMDFDREKQAQKRSHRHIKEQAQVTRRSAFTVRLCLREYCIEVLRSAYNTLVRQVRRVLERNAGSSSHDDSYLLWAIRFFMEFNRLSGLQLQLVSESLSVQCFHWVLTRMQHDMDMIQSDKKQARLWAKRLHVALLTFRELLQSLLGLQKLKDDDNARGLFDMLLNNVCYVLEYRETILHLLMNYNEAHSTKVFLRDVVETANVFIKMMERFCQDAVVVQDKRRTGGGKRKKQPPASKSKLPQPTEEELSSKWAEMASEVSMLLATELQLPEHEQPLPFDAASEKSIDDQREGCMMHINKFLRTGKLEHGIALLRSAREVWPEDDVFGSITAAPEDELLLLREIFVHNITTVDAADAPDCR
;
A
#
# COMPACT_ATOMS: atom_id res chain seq x y z
N MET A 1 -44.92 6.69 5.95
CA MET A 1 -43.86 6.04 5.14
C MET A 1 -44.17 6.13 3.65
N SER A 2 -45.34 5.71 3.16
CA SER A 2 -45.71 5.85 1.72
C SER A 2 -45.67 7.29 1.19
N VAL A 3 -46.03 8.29 2.02
CA VAL A 3 -46.01 9.71 1.64
C VAL A 3 -44.60 10.18 1.27
N LEU A 4 -43.58 9.86 2.08
CA LEU A 4 -42.20 10.27 1.82
C LEU A 4 -41.60 9.60 0.59
N LEU A 5 -42.00 8.37 0.25
CA LEU A 5 -41.53 7.72 -0.98
C LEU A 5 -42.13 8.38 -2.23
N ALA A 6 -43.42 8.76 -2.18
CA ALA A 6 -44.05 9.53 -3.24
C ALA A 6 -43.43 10.93 -3.38
N ASP A 7 -43.06 11.56 -2.26
CA ASP A 7 -42.33 12.83 -2.27
C ASP A 7 -40.94 12.69 -2.90
N ILE A 8 -40.24 11.58 -2.67
CA ILE A 8 -38.97 11.28 -3.36
C ILE A 8 -39.21 11.15 -4.86
N ASP A 9 -40.21 10.39 -5.30
CA ASP A 9 -40.52 10.22 -6.73
C ASP A 9 -40.85 11.56 -7.40
N ALA A 10 -41.67 12.40 -6.75
CA ALA A 10 -41.98 13.74 -7.22
C ALA A 10 -40.73 14.63 -7.28
N THR A 11 -39.89 14.59 -6.24
CA THR A 11 -38.62 15.33 -6.20
C THR A 11 -37.70 14.92 -7.34
N CYS A 12 -37.59 13.60 -7.61
CA CYS A 12 -36.73 13.08 -8.67
C CYS A 12 -37.24 13.46 -10.07
N ALA A 13 -38.55 13.39 -10.28
CA ALA A 13 -39.17 13.82 -11.54
C ALA A 13 -39.03 15.33 -11.79
N ALA A 14 -38.93 16.14 -10.72
CA ALA A 14 -38.74 17.58 -10.78
C ALA A 14 -37.27 18.02 -10.88
N LEU A 15 -36.30 17.10 -11.02
CA LEU A 15 -34.89 17.47 -11.18
C LEU A 15 -34.59 18.04 -12.57
N GLY A 16 -35.25 17.54 -13.61
CA GLY A 16 -35.00 17.92 -14.99
C GLY A 16 -35.18 16.78 -15.98
N VAL A 17 -34.80 17.04 -17.23
CA VAL A 17 -34.90 16.08 -18.33
C VAL A 17 -33.65 16.15 -19.19
N SER A 18 -33.16 14.98 -19.63
CA SER A 18 -32.13 14.92 -20.66
C SER A 18 -32.77 14.81 -22.05
N ASP A 19 -32.37 15.69 -22.97
CA ASP A 19 -32.74 15.60 -24.39
C ASP A 19 -31.80 14.66 -25.19
N GLY A 20 -30.90 13.96 -24.50
CA GLY A 20 -29.88 13.08 -25.08
C GLY A 20 -28.59 13.80 -25.47
N SER A 21 -28.59 15.13 -25.56
CA SER A 21 -27.41 15.95 -25.82
C SER A 21 -26.95 16.72 -24.58
N ARG A 22 -27.91 17.33 -23.88
CA ARG A 22 -27.75 18.09 -22.64
C ARG A 22 -28.82 17.69 -21.64
N TYR A 23 -28.49 17.89 -20.38
CA TYR A 23 -29.44 17.84 -19.29
C TYR A 23 -30.01 19.24 -19.05
N GLN A 24 -31.33 19.36 -19.00
CA GLN A 24 -32.03 20.61 -18.70
C GLN A 24 -32.59 20.49 -17.29
N ALA A 25 -31.96 21.19 -16.34
CA ALA A 25 -32.44 21.24 -14.96
C ALA A 25 -33.66 22.16 -14.84
N GLU A 26 -34.65 21.73 -14.08
CA GLU A 26 -35.80 22.57 -13.72
C GLU A 26 -35.36 23.72 -12.79
N PRO A 27 -36.09 24.84 -12.73
CA PRO A 27 -35.73 26.01 -11.91
C PRO A 27 -35.49 25.68 -10.43
N ASP A 28 -36.26 24.74 -9.88
CA ASP A 28 -36.22 24.35 -8.47
C ASP A 28 -35.33 23.12 -8.21
N ALA A 29 -34.50 22.71 -9.17
CA ALA A 29 -33.65 21.52 -9.05
C ALA A 29 -32.72 21.59 -7.83
N ALA A 30 -32.23 22.78 -7.46
CA ALA A 30 -31.39 22.96 -6.27
C ALA A 30 -32.12 22.58 -4.97
N GLU A 31 -33.39 22.96 -4.82
CA GLU A 31 -34.21 22.59 -3.67
C GLU A 31 -34.52 21.09 -3.67
N GLY A 32 -34.75 20.50 -4.85
CA GLY A 32 -34.87 19.06 -5.01
C GLY A 32 -33.63 18.30 -4.54
N LEU A 33 -32.43 18.73 -4.96
CA LEU A 33 -31.17 18.14 -4.53
C LEU A 33 -30.94 18.29 -3.01
N LYS A 34 -31.24 19.46 -2.44
CA LYS A 34 -31.18 19.70 -0.98
C LYS A 34 -32.13 18.74 -0.24
N HIS A 35 -33.34 18.56 -0.75
CA HIS A 35 -34.34 17.65 -0.18
C HIS A 35 -33.85 16.20 -0.20
N LEU A 36 -33.29 15.73 -1.32
CA LEU A 36 -32.73 14.37 -1.42
C LEU A 36 -31.56 14.14 -0.44
N ILE A 37 -30.64 15.10 -0.33
CA ILE A 37 -29.54 15.06 0.65
C ILE A 37 -30.10 14.98 2.08
N TRP A 38 -31.11 15.79 2.38
CA TRP A 38 -31.74 15.85 3.69
C TRP A 38 -32.45 14.54 4.07
N ILE A 39 -33.19 13.93 3.13
CA ILE A 39 -33.85 12.63 3.33
C ILE A 39 -32.82 11.52 3.56
N LEU A 40 -31.74 11.48 2.77
CA LEU A 40 -30.71 10.43 2.89
C LEU A 40 -29.92 10.49 4.20
N ARG A 41 -29.80 11.67 4.81
CA ARG A 41 -29.20 11.82 6.15
C ARG A 41 -30.11 11.29 7.26
N ARG A 42 -31.38 11.03 6.97
CA ARG A 42 -32.41 10.55 7.91
C ARG A 42 -32.99 9.21 7.46
N ASP A 43 -32.20 8.45 6.69
CA ASP A 43 -32.59 7.14 6.21
C ASP A 43 -32.81 6.17 7.38
N LEU A 44 -33.65 5.17 7.13
CA LEU A 44 -34.06 4.18 8.12
C LEU A 44 -33.00 3.08 8.25
N ASP A 45 -33.13 2.23 9.28
CA ASP A 45 -32.21 1.11 9.55
C ASP A 45 -32.09 0.12 8.37
N ASN A 46 -33.11 0.04 7.52
CA ASN A 46 -33.15 -0.80 6.32
C ASN A 46 -32.76 -0.05 5.03
N HIS A 47 -32.28 1.19 5.16
CA HIS A 47 -31.89 2.09 4.08
C HIS A 47 -32.93 2.21 2.97
N GLU A 48 -34.21 2.32 3.34
CA GLU A 48 -35.33 2.32 2.40
C GLU A 48 -35.24 3.47 1.39
N TYR A 49 -34.87 4.68 1.81
CA TYR A 49 -34.80 5.82 0.90
C TYR A 49 -33.65 5.68 -0.09
N ARG A 50 -32.48 5.24 0.37
CA ARG A 50 -31.34 4.92 -0.52
C ARG A 50 -31.70 3.83 -1.53
N ARG A 51 -32.39 2.77 -1.10
CA ARG A 51 -32.82 1.69 -2.00
C ARG A 51 -33.85 2.17 -3.01
N HIS A 52 -34.79 2.99 -2.58
CA HIS A 52 -35.82 3.57 -3.45
C HIS A 52 -35.18 4.40 -4.57
N LEU A 53 -34.26 5.31 -4.23
CA LEU A 53 -33.48 6.08 -5.22
C LEU A 53 -32.66 5.18 -6.15
N GLY A 54 -32.05 4.11 -5.61
CA GLY A 54 -31.30 3.14 -6.41
C GLY A 54 -32.16 2.38 -7.42
N ARG A 55 -33.40 2.02 -7.05
CA ARG A 55 -34.37 1.38 -7.95
C ARG A 55 -34.88 2.35 -9.01
N ALA A 56 -35.09 3.61 -8.64
CA ALA A 56 -35.45 4.69 -9.57
C ALA A 56 -34.30 5.05 -10.53
N LYS A 57 -33.06 4.66 -10.22
CA LYS A 57 -31.85 4.88 -11.02
C LYS A 57 -31.50 6.35 -11.26
N VAL A 58 -31.90 7.23 -10.34
CA VAL A 58 -31.74 8.69 -10.45
C VAL A 58 -30.29 9.11 -10.67
N LEU A 59 -29.33 8.41 -10.06
CA LEU A 59 -27.92 8.68 -10.30
C LEU A 59 -27.55 8.44 -11.77
N GLN A 60 -28.01 7.32 -12.34
CA GLN A 60 -27.67 6.89 -13.69
C GLN A 60 -28.45 7.65 -14.78
N THR A 61 -29.67 8.10 -14.49
CA THR A 61 -30.56 8.78 -15.44
C THR A 61 -30.42 10.29 -15.40
N ASP A 62 -30.10 10.87 -14.25
CA ASP A 62 -30.14 12.32 -14.04
C ASP A 62 -28.80 12.87 -13.57
N LEU A 63 -28.35 12.48 -12.37
CA LEU A 63 -27.22 13.15 -11.69
C LEU A 63 -25.91 13.11 -12.48
N VAL A 64 -25.61 11.97 -13.13
CA VAL A 64 -24.39 11.81 -13.93
C VAL A 64 -24.40 12.65 -15.20
N TYR A 65 -25.57 13.02 -15.71
CA TYR A 65 -25.71 13.91 -16.87
C TYR A 65 -25.83 15.37 -16.48
N MET A 66 -26.46 15.67 -15.33
CA MET A 66 -26.61 17.04 -14.83
C MET A 66 -25.27 17.66 -14.43
N LEU A 67 -24.37 16.89 -13.79
CA LEU A 67 -23.11 17.45 -13.30
C LEU A 67 -22.22 18.05 -14.41
N PRO A 68 -21.98 17.38 -15.56
CA PRO A 68 -21.21 17.97 -16.65
C PRO A 68 -21.80 19.28 -17.21
N ASP A 69 -23.12 19.36 -17.37
CA ASP A 69 -23.76 20.54 -17.96
C ASP A 69 -23.85 21.73 -16.98
N TYR A 70 -23.86 21.46 -15.67
CA TYR A 70 -23.97 22.47 -14.60
C TYR A 70 -22.73 22.57 -13.73
N VAL A 71 -21.57 22.09 -14.19
CA VAL A 71 -20.31 22.12 -13.42
C VAL A 71 -19.93 23.55 -13.01
N GLN A 72 -20.16 24.54 -13.87
CA GLN A 72 -19.83 25.94 -13.58
C GLN A 72 -20.86 26.63 -12.66
N HIS A 73 -22.00 26.00 -12.37
CA HIS A 73 -23.00 26.55 -11.46
C HIS A 73 -22.68 26.12 -10.03
N GLU A 74 -22.02 26.99 -9.26
CA GLU A 74 -21.46 26.66 -7.93
C GLU A 74 -22.43 25.90 -7.02
N GLU A 75 -23.65 26.41 -6.79
CA GLU A 75 -24.62 25.76 -5.89
C GLU A 75 -25.03 24.36 -6.37
N LEU A 76 -25.43 24.20 -7.64
CA LEU A 76 -25.83 22.92 -8.19
C LEU A 76 -24.66 21.93 -8.20
N SER A 77 -23.46 22.37 -8.57
CA SER A 77 -22.27 21.52 -8.60
C SER A 77 -21.90 20.99 -7.20
N ASP A 78 -21.94 21.83 -6.15
CA ASP A 78 -21.70 21.39 -4.77
C ASP A 78 -22.75 20.36 -4.32
N LEU A 79 -24.02 20.66 -4.54
CA LEU A 79 -25.13 19.77 -4.16
C LEU A 79 -25.04 18.43 -4.89
N LEU A 80 -24.74 18.44 -6.19
CA LEU A 80 -24.57 17.22 -6.99
C LEU A 80 -23.41 16.38 -6.49
N ILE A 81 -22.21 16.96 -6.29
CA ILE A 81 -21.04 16.23 -5.79
C ILE A 81 -21.34 15.63 -4.41
N ARG A 82 -21.98 16.39 -3.52
CA ARG A 82 -22.39 15.90 -2.19
C ARG A 82 -23.37 14.74 -2.28
N LEU A 83 -24.38 14.84 -3.14
CA LEU A 83 -25.38 13.79 -3.31
C LEU A 83 -24.75 12.52 -3.91
N LEU A 84 -23.86 12.66 -4.91
CA LEU A 84 -23.10 11.56 -5.50
C LEU A 84 -22.23 10.85 -4.45
N VAL A 85 -21.51 11.61 -3.60
CA VAL A 85 -20.73 11.04 -2.49
C VAL A 85 -21.64 10.24 -1.55
N ILE A 86 -22.77 10.82 -1.13
CA ILE A 86 -23.72 10.14 -0.23
C ILE A 86 -24.20 8.83 -0.86
N LEU A 87 -24.69 8.86 -2.11
CA LEU A 87 -25.25 7.69 -2.79
C LEU A 87 -24.22 6.59 -3.04
N THR A 88 -22.95 6.96 -3.25
CA THR A 88 -21.85 6.02 -3.52
C THR A 88 -21.16 5.48 -2.26
N ASN A 89 -21.55 5.93 -1.06
CA ASN A 89 -20.96 5.43 0.19
C ASN A 89 -20.93 3.89 0.25
N PRO A 90 -19.78 3.28 0.62
CA PRO A 90 -19.64 1.84 0.70
C PRO A 90 -20.69 1.22 1.63
N THR A 91 -21.36 0.16 1.16
CA THR A 91 -22.46 -0.47 1.91
C THR A 91 -22.04 -0.87 3.32
N LEU A 92 -20.79 -1.33 3.51
CA LEU A 92 -20.29 -1.71 4.84
C LEU A 92 -20.30 -0.54 5.83
N LEU A 93 -20.02 0.68 5.38
CA LEU A 93 -20.02 1.88 6.25
C LEU A 93 -21.44 2.31 6.65
N LEU A 94 -22.47 1.82 5.96
CA LEU A 94 -23.85 2.02 6.38
C LEU A 94 -24.20 1.19 7.62
N TYR A 95 -23.47 0.09 7.86
CA TYR A 95 -23.66 -0.82 8.99
C TYR A 95 -22.50 -0.72 9.98
N ARG A 96 -22.67 0.07 11.05
CA ARG A 96 -21.63 0.34 12.07
C ARG A 96 -21.03 -0.91 12.71
N ASP A 97 -21.84 -1.94 12.93
CA ASP A 97 -21.44 -3.20 13.59
C ASP A 97 -21.00 -4.30 12.60
N GLY A 98 -20.81 -3.95 11.32
CA GLY A 98 -20.51 -4.89 10.25
C GLY A 98 -21.76 -5.48 9.59
N PRO A 99 -21.61 -6.45 8.66
CA PRO A 99 -22.70 -6.92 7.83
C PRO A 99 -23.80 -7.60 8.66
N PRO A 100 -25.08 -7.43 8.29
CA PRO A 100 -26.21 -7.98 9.04
C PRO A 100 -26.18 -9.51 9.11
N ASN A 101 -26.63 -10.05 10.24
CA ASN A 101 -26.62 -11.49 10.52
C ASN A 101 -27.96 -12.17 10.23
N ASP A 102 -29.04 -11.41 10.15
CA ASP A 102 -30.38 -11.91 9.86
C ASP A 102 -30.63 -12.02 8.36
N ASN A 103 -31.60 -12.85 7.97
CA ASN A 103 -31.87 -13.11 6.55
C ASN A 103 -32.43 -11.89 5.81
N HIS A 104 -33.19 -11.03 6.48
CA HIS A 104 -33.77 -9.84 5.84
C HIS A 104 -32.68 -8.80 5.59
N GLY A 105 -31.91 -8.45 6.63
CA GLY A 105 -30.79 -7.53 6.55
C GLY A 105 -29.76 -7.97 5.50
N ARG A 106 -29.45 -9.26 5.40
CA ARG A 106 -28.54 -9.77 4.34
C ARG A 106 -29.07 -9.52 2.93
N LYS A 107 -30.39 -9.63 2.70
CA LYS A 107 -30.98 -9.32 1.39
C LYS A 107 -30.87 -7.82 1.08
N VAL A 108 -31.16 -6.97 2.06
CA VAL A 108 -31.01 -5.51 1.95
C VAL A 108 -29.55 -5.14 1.64
N PHE A 109 -28.59 -5.76 2.35
CA PHE A 109 -27.17 -5.55 2.15
C PHE A 109 -26.72 -5.90 0.72
N MET A 110 -27.15 -7.07 0.19
CA MET A 110 -26.85 -7.46 -1.18
C MET A 110 -27.52 -6.53 -2.21
N GLU A 111 -28.78 -6.14 -1.99
CA GLU A 111 -29.48 -5.20 -2.86
C GLU A 111 -28.75 -3.85 -2.94
N LEU A 112 -28.23 -3.34 -1.82
CA LEU A 112 -27.44 -2.11 -1.81
C LEU A 112 -26.12 -2.26 -2.58
N ILE A 113 -25.47 -3.42 -2.53
CA ILE A 113 -24.29 -3.72 -3.34
C ILE A 113 -24.64 -3.72 -4.83
N ASP A 114 -25.75 -4.37 -5.21
CA ASP A 114 -26.22 -4.42 -6.60
C ASP A 114 -26.52 -3.00 -7.14
N ILE A 115 -27.11 -2.14 -6.31
CA ILE A 115 -27.33 -0.72 -6.63
C ILE A 115 -25.99 0.00 -6.86
N LEU A 116 -25.02 -0.17 -5.96
CA LEU A 116 -23.69 0.45 -6.12
C LEU A 116 -22.97 -0.04 -7.38
N GLN A 117 -23.12 -1.31 -7.76
CA GLN A 117 -22.60 -1.84 -9.02
C GLN A 117 -23.25 -1.15 -10.23
N GLY A 118 -24.55 -0.90 -10.16
CA GLY A 118 -25.26 -0.07 -11.15
C GLY A 118 -24.75 1.37 -11.21
N TYR A 119 -24.39 1.96 -10.07
CA TYR A 119 -23.77 3.29 -10.04
C TYR A 119 -22.38 3.28 -10.67
N LYS A 120 -21.51 2.32 -10.31
CA LYS A 120 -20.16 2.18 -10.90
C LYS A 120 -20.22 2.13 -12.44
N ALA A 121 -21.18 1.41 -13.00
CA ALA A 121 -21.38 1.35 -14.45
C ALA A 121 -21.67 2.71 -15.09
N ALA A 122 -22.39 3.61 -14.40
CA ALA A 122 -22.65 4.97 -14.90
C ALA A 122 -21.39 5.86 -14.90
N PHE A 123 -20.42 5.57 -14.03
CA PHE A 123 -19.11 6.23 -13.98
C PHE A 123 -18.09 5.68 -15.00
N THR A 124 -18.49 4.83 -15.95
CA THR A 124 -17.60 4.43 -17.05
C THR A 124 -17.47 5.50 -18.14
N ARG A 125 -18.21 6.60 -18.04
CA ARG A 125 -18.30 7.67 -19.04
C ARG A 125 -17.31 8.80 -18.74
N ASP A 126 -16.67 9.32 -19.78
CA ASP A 126 -15.62 10.34 -19.60
C ASP A 126 -16.16 11.70 -19.11
N LYS A 127 -17.34 12.14 -19.58
CA LYS A 127 -17.87 13.49 -19.31
C LYS A 127 -17.97 13.85 -17.83
N ILE A 128 -18.38 12.91 -16.97
CA ILE A 128 -18.49 13.15 -15.52
C ILE A 128 -17.12 13.35 -14.89
N TRP A 129 -16.12 12.58 -15.34
CA TRP A 129 -14.75 12.72 -14.85
C TRP A 129 -14.10 13.99 -15.35
N THR A 130 -14.40 14.43 -16.57
CA THR A 130 -13.94 15.75 -17.07
C THR A 130 -14.47 16.88 -16.20
N ALA A 131 -15.75 16.86 -15.83
CA ALA A 131 -16.34 17.86 -14.94
C ALA A 131 -15.71 17.85 -13.53
N LEU A 132 -15.48 16.66 -12.97
CA LEU A 132 -14.81 16.51 -11.67
C LEU A 132 -13.34 16.93 -11.72
N PHE A 133 -12.64 16.63 -12.82
CA PHE A 133 -11.27 17.08 -13.05
C PHE A 133 -11.18 18.60 -13.07
N GLU A 134 -12.06 19.29 -13.81
CA GLU A 134 -12.08 20.75 -13.87
C GLU A 134 -12.27 21.37 -12.47
N LYS A 135 -13.23 20.87 -11.69
CA LYS A 135 -13.46 21.36 -10.32
C LYS A 135 -12.31 21.07 -9.37
N LEU A 136 -11.74 19.86 -9.43
CA LEU A 136 -10.60 19.49 -8.60
C LEU A 136 -9.37 20.33 -8.94
N LYS A 137 -9.10 20.52 -10.24
CA LYS A 137 -8.00 21.35 -10.72
C LYS A 137 -8.13 22.79 -10.25
N GLN A 138 -9.30 23.42 -10.45
CA GLN A 138 -9.56 24.78 -9.98
C GLN A 138 -9.33 24.96 -8.48
N ALA A 139 -9.71 23.97 -7.66
CA ALA A 139 -9.48 24.02 -6.22
C ALA A 139 -8.00 23.85 -5.84
N LEU A 140 -7.24 23.02 -6.59
CA LEU A 140 -5.81 22.79 -6.36
C LEU A 140 -4.91 23.91 -6.89
N GLU A 141 -5.36 24.68 -7.90
CA GLU A 141 -4.64 25.87 -8.39
C GLU A 141 -4.50 26.97 -7.32
N ILE A 142 -5.36 26.93 -6.29
CA ILE A 142 -5.27 27.82 -5.13
C ILE A 142 -4.24 27.26 -4.17
N ALA A 143 -3.22 28.08 -3.86
CA ALA A 143 -2.16 27.73 -2.94
C ALA A 143 -2.73 27.28 -1.58
N PHE A 144 -2.20 26.18 -1.04
CA PHE A 144 -2.66 25.54 0.19
C PHE A 144 -2.86 26.54 1.35
N ALA A 145 -1.92 27.46 1.54
CA ALA A 145 -1.92 28.41 2.66
C ALA A 145 -3.10 29.41 2.67
N ILE A 146 -3.73 29.66 1.52
CA ILE A 146 -4.86 30.62 1.39
C ILE A 146 -6.16 29.93 0.98
N ARG A 147 -6.15 28.60 0.84
CA ARG A 147 -7.32 27.82 0.43
C ARG A 147 -8.38 27.81 1.55
N SER A 148 -9.63 28.09 1.19
CA SER A 148 -10.73 28.11 2.17
C SER A 148 -11.11 26.70 2.65
N GLU A 149 -11.80 26.61 3.79
CA GLU A 149 -12.34 25.34 4.28
C GLU A 149 -13.33 24.71 3.29
N GLU A 150 -14.16 25.52 2.63
CA GLU A 150 -15.11 25.04 1.61
C GLU A 150 -14.38 24.42 0.41
N GLN A 151 -13.26 25.00 -0.03
CA GLN A 151 -12.43 24.46 -1.10
C GLN A 151 -11.74 23.15 -0.67
N ASN A 152 -11.24 23.08 0.56
CA ASN A 152 -10.69 21.83 1.11
C ASN A 152 -11.74 20.71 1.17
N LEU A 153 -12.97 21.04 1.61
CA LEU A 153 -14.10 20.10 1.63
C LEU A 153 -14.51 19.66 0.22
N LEU A 154 -14.42 20.55 -0.77
CA LEU A 154 -14.67 20.19 -2.17
C LEU A 154 -13.63 19.17 -2.67
N ILE A 155 -12.33 19.42 -2.44
CA ILE A 155 -11.25 18.48 -2.79
C ILE A 155 -11.49 17.12 -2.12
N GLU A 156 -11.75 17.12 -0.81
CA GLU A 156 -12.03 15.91 -0.05
C GLU A 156 -13.22 15.14 -0.65
N ARG A 157 -14.34 15.82 -0.94
CA ARG A 157 -15.54 15.19 -1.53
C ARG A 157 -15.25 14.55 -2.89
N ILE A 158 -14.48 15.21 -3.75
CA ILE A 158 -14.13 14.65 -5.06
C ILE A 158 -13.27 13.40 -4.89
N LEU A 159 -12.26 13.44 -4.01
CA LEU A 159 -11.42 12.26 -3.72
C LEU A 159 -12.23 11.12 -3.09
N VAL A 160 -13.15 11.43 -2.17
CA VAL A 160 -14.08 10.46 -1.59
C VAL A 160 -14.94 9.83 -2.68
N LEU A 161 -15.45 10.61 -3.63
CA LEU A 161 -16.26 10.10 -4.74
C LEU A 161 -15.46 9.13 -5.61
N VAL A 162 -14.24 9.50 -6.02
CA VAL A 162 -13.33 8.64 -6.79
C VAL A 162 -13.08 7.32 -6.06
N ARG A 163 -12.72 7.40 -4.78
CA ARG A 163 -12.50 6.25 -3.89
C ARG A 163 -13.74 5.36 -3.79
N ASN A 164 -14.91 5.94 -3.53
CA ASN A 164 -16.18 5.22 -3.42
C ASN A 164 -16.50 4.41 -4.69
N VAL A 165 -16.35 5.04 -5.87
CA VAL A 165 -16.61 4.40 -7.17
C VAL A 165 -15.65 3.24 -7.42
N LEU A 166 -14.36 3.42 -7.13
CA LEU A 166 -13.36 2.35 -7.28
C LEU A 166 -13.61 1.20 -6.29
N GLN A 167 -14.04 1.51 -5.06
CA GLN A 167 -14.27 0.53 -3.99
C GLN A 167 -15.40 -0.44 -4.28
N VAL A 168 -16.40 -0.06 -5.08
CA VAL A 168 -17.54 -0.93 -5.41
C VAL A 168 -17.05 -2.31 -5.89
N PRO A 169 -17.50 -3.42 -5.26
CA PRO A 169 -17.00 -4.76 -5.55
C PRO A 169 -17.42 -5.21 -6.96
N ALA A 170 -16.53 -5.94 -7.65
CA ALA A 170 -16.82 -6.51 -8.96
C ALA A 170 -17.86 -7.64 -8.85
N ASN A 171 -18.59 -7.88 -9.95
CA ASN A 171 -19.50 -9.02 -10.06
C ASN A 171 -19.14 -9.85 -11.30
N PRO A 172 -18.16 -10.76 -11.20
CA PRO A 172 -17.68 -11.53 -12.35
C PRO A 172 -18.79 -12.34 -13.04
N GLU A 173 -19.75 -12.85 -12.27
CA GLU A 173 -20.90 -13.61 -12.79
C GLU A 173 -21.82 -12.72 -13.63
N ALA A 174 -22.10 -11.50 -13.18
CA ALA A 174 -22.92 -10.55 -13.94
C ALA A 174 -22.18 -9.93 -15.14
N GLU A 175 -20.86 -9.71 -15.03
CA GLU A 175 -20.07 -9.10 -16.10
C GLU A 175 -19.83 -10.04 -17.29
N CYS A 176 -19.75 -11.36 -17.07
CA CYS A 176 -19.55 -12.38 -18.10
C CYS A 176 -18.39 -12.07 -19.08
N ARG A 177 -17.32 -11.42 -18.60
CA ARG A 177 -16.15 -11.05 -19.40
C ARG A 177 -15.05 -12.10 -19.32
N ALA A 178 -14.35 -12.33 -20.43
CA ALA A 178 -13.17 -13.19 -20.45
C ALA A 178 -11.92 -12.45 -19.90
N ASP A 179 -10.83 -13.19 -19.71
CA ASP A 179 -9.52 -12.60 -19.42
C ASP A 179 -9.04 -11.73 -20.59
N ASN A 180 -8.44 -10.58 -20.27
CA ASN A 180 -8.01 -9.50 -21.17
C ASN A 180 -9.12 -8.63 -21.80
N ASP A 181 -10.40 -8.90 -21.52
CA ASP A 181 -11.45 -7.91 -21.80
C ASP A 181 -11.37 -6.75 -20.79
N ALA A 182 -12.02 -5.61 -21.03
CA ALA A 182 -12.15 -4.56 -20.01
C ALA A 182 -13.32 -4.86 -19.06
N SER A 183 -13.04 -5.05 -17.75
CA SER A 183 -14.08 -5.09 -16.71
C SER A 183 -14.72 -3.72 -16.52
N LEU A 184 -15.79 -3.65 -15.72
CA LEU A 184 -16.32 -2.36 -15.27
C LEU A 184 -15.27 -1.56 -14.50
N HIS A 185 -14.41 -2.25 -13.74
CA HIS A 185 -13.32 -1.59 -13.02
C HIS A 185 -12.25 -1.03 -13.96
N ASP A 186 -11.83 -1.83 -14.96
CA ASP A 186 -10.89 -1.41 -16.01
C ASP A 186 -11.39 -0.18 -16.77
N GLN A 187 -12.68 -0.12 -17.09
CA GLN A 187 -13.31 1.01 -17.78
C GLN A 187 -13.28 2.30 -16.94
N VAL A 188 -13.52 2.19 -15.63
CA VAL A 188 -13.41 3.34 -14.71
C VAL A 188 -11.94 3.81 -14.61
N ILE A 189 -10.99 2.88 -14.47
CA ILE A 189 -9.56 3.21 -14.44
C ILE A 189 -9.16 3.94 -15.72
N TRP A 190 -9.60 3.43 -16.88
CA TRP A 190 -9.32 4.05 -18.16
C TRP A 190 -9.90 5.47 -18.25
N ALA A 191 -11.14 5.67 -17.82
CA ALA A 191 -11.76 7.00 -17.81
C ALA A 191 -11.00 7.99 -16.91
N LEU A 192 -10.63 7.57 -15.68
CA LEU A 192 -9.83 8.39 -14.75
C LEU A 192 -8.48 8.81 -15.35
N HIS A 193 -7.83 7.89 -16.07
CA HIS A 193 -6.58 8.16 -16.77
C HIS A 193 -6.78 9.15 -17.92
N GLN A 194 -7.76 8.90 -18.80
CA GLN A 194 -8.02 9.75 -19.97
C GLN A 194 -8.39 11.19 -19.59
N THR A 195 -9.06 11.40 -18.46
CA THR A 195 -9.43 12.75 -18.00
C THR A 195 -8.36 13.45 -17.15
N GLY A 196 -7.23 12.79 -16.83
CA GLY A 196 -6.15 13.38 -16.02
C GLY A 196 -6.42 13.43 -14.51
N ILE A 197 -7.44 12.72 -14.00
CA ILE A 197 -7.69 12.67 -12.54
C ILE A 197 -6.54 11.94 -11.84
N LEU A 198 -5.98 10.91 -12.46
CA LEU A 198 -4.84 10.18 -11.89
C LEU A 198 -3.61 11.08 -11.70
N ASP A 199 -3.41 12.04 -12.60
CA ASP A 199 -2.30 13.01 -12.51
C ASP A 199 -2.51 13.97 -11.34
N LEU A 200 -3.75 14.43 -11.11
CA LEU A 200 -4.09 15.24 -9.93
C LEU A 200 -3.93 14.47 -8.62
N VAL A 201 -4.31 13.18 -8.60
CA VAL A 201 -4.07 12.31 -7.45
C VAL A 201 -2.57 12.16 -7.20
N LEU A 202 -1.77 11.97 -8.25
CA LEU A 202 -0.31 11.87 -8.15
C LEU A 202 0.29 13.16 -7.58
N PHE A 203 -0.13 14.32 -8.09
CA PHE A 203 0.27 15.63 -7.56
C PHE A 203 -0.01 15.75 -6.06
N ILE A 204 -1.23 15.40 -5.62
CA ILE A 204 -1.64 15.43 -4.21
C ILE A 204 -0.73 14.54 -3.36
N VAL A 205 -0.47 13.30 -3.78
CA VAL A 205 0.34 12.37 -2.97
C VAL A 205 1.84 12.66 -3.01
N SER A 206 2.33 13.39 -4.03
CA SER A 206 3.73 13.85 -4.09
C SER A 206 3.99 15.07 -3.21
N SER A 207 2.99 15.93 -3.00
CA SER A 207 3.17 17.19 -2.27
C SER A 207 3.02 17.01 -0.76
N PRO A 208 3.98 17.47 0.06
CA PRO A 208 3.83 17.49 1.52
C PRO A 208 2.77 18.49 2.00
N ASP A 209 2.48 19.54 1.23
CA ASP A 209 1.48 20.56 1.58
C ASP A 209 0.05 20.00 1.55
N GLU A 210 -0.18 18.95 0.76
CA GLU A 210 -1.47 18.29 0.62
C GLU A 210 -1.63 17.07 1.56
N ALA A 211 -0.85 17.00 2.64
CA ALA A 211 -0.81 15.86 3.56
C ALA A 211 -2.16 15.44 4.13
N GLN A 212 -3.10 16.38 4.29
CA GLN A 212 -4.47 16.09 4.76
C GLN A 212 -5.24 15.15 3.81
N PHE A 213 -4.86 15.10 2.53
CA PHE A 213 -5.51 14.27 1.52
C PHE A 213 -4.75 12.95 1.25
N HIS A 214 -3.59 12.72 1.85
CA HIS A 214 -2.74 11.55 1.57
C HIS A 214 -3.41 10.22 1.87
N LEU A 215 -4.24 10.14 2.93
CA LEU A 215 -5.03 8.93 3.20
C LEU A 215 -6.02 8.62 2.07
N HIS A 216 -6.67 9.66 1.53
CA HIS A 216 -7.58 9.52 0.40
C HIS A 216 -6.84 9.08 -0.87
N GLY A 217 -5.70 9.72 -1.15
CA GLY A 217 -4.83 9.35 -2.27
C GLY A 217 -4.32 7.91 -2.16
N LEU A 218 -3.89 7.48 -0.97
CA LEU A 218 -3.46 6.11 -0.71
C LEU A 218 -4.58 5.10 -0.97
N GLU A 219 -5.79 5.35 -0.48
CA GLU A 219 -6.93 4.47 -0.72
C GLU A 219 -7.27 4.37 -2.22
N ILE A 220 -7.28 5.50 -2.93
CA ILE A 220 -7.49 5.53 -4.38
C ILE A 220 -6.43 4.67 -5.08
N ILE A 221 -5.15 4.89 -4.77
CA ILE A 221 -4.04 4.12 -5.34
C ILE A 221 -4.23 2.63 -5.09
N CYS A 222 -4.50 2.21 -3.85
CA CYS A 222 -4.73 0.80 -3.53
C CYS A 222 -5.90 0.21 -4.32
N LEU A 223 -6.97 1.00 -4.50
CA LEU A 223 -8.15 0.57 -5.22
C LEU A 223 -7.95 0.49 -6.73
N LEU A 224 -7.06 1.30 -7.34
CA LEU A 224 -6.67 1.18 -8.76
C LEU A 224 -6.02 -0.17 -9.05
N TYR A 225 -5.23 -0.69 -8.11
CA TYR A 225 -4.44 -1.91 -8.26
C TYR A 225 -5.07 -3.14 -7.61
N ARG A 226 -6.28 -3.04 -7.05
CA ARG A 226 -6.91 -4.12 -6.26
C ARG A 226 -7.12 -5.43 -7.05
N GLU A 227 -7.28 -5.33 -8.38
CA GLU A 227 -7.46 -6.47 -9.30
C GLU A 227 -6.15 -6.82 -10.03
N GLN A 228 -5.02 -6.23 -9.63
CA GLN A 228 -3.72 -6.42 -10.26
C GLN A 228 -2.74 -7.20 -9.36
N ASN A 229 -1.88 -7.97 -10.01
CA ASN A 229 -0.71 -8.59 -9.38
C ASN A 229 0.55 -7.81 -9.79
N ALA A 230 1.41 -7.49 -8.83
CA ALA A 230 2.67 -6.77 -9.07
C ALA A 230 3.54 -7.48 -10.12
N GLU A 231 3.66 -8.82 -10.04
CA GLU A 231 4.35 -9.64 -11.03
C GLU A 231 3.79 -9.48 -12.45
N SER A 232 2.46 -9.52 -12.61
CA SER A 232 1.84 -9.38 -13.93
C SER A 232 2.00 -7.98 -14.53
N LEU A 233 2.13 -6.94 -13.70
CA LEU A 233 2.39 -5.58 -14.17
C LEU A 233 3.88 -5.35 -14.44
N ALA A 234 4.76 -5.94 -13.64
CA ALA A 234 6.21 -5.93 -13.85
C ALA A 234 6.60 -6.61 -15.19
N ASP A 235 5.83 -7.62 -15.61
CA ASP A 235 6.00 -8.28 -16.92
C ASP A 235 5.31 -7.58 -18.09
N ALA A 236 4.47 -6.56 -17.84
CA ALA A 236 3.71 -5.88 -18.89
C ALA A 236 4.62 -4.99 -19.75
N SER A 237 5.21 -5.52 -20.81
CA SER A 237 6.02 -4.74 -21.77
C SER A 237 5.17 -4.03 -22.83
N LEU A 238 5.75 -3.04 -23.52
CA LEU A 238 5.12 -2.21 -24.58
C LEU A 238 4.42 -3.02 -25.69
N GLN A 239 4.82 -4.27 -25.90
CA GLN A 239 4.16 -5.23 -26.77
C GLN A 239 3.92 -6.54 -26.03
N ARG A 240 2.79 -7.21 -26.34
CA ARG A 240 2.53 -8.59 -25.90
C ARG A 240 3.64 -9.48 -26.43
N SER A 241 4.49 -10.00 -25.53
CA SER A 241 5.68 -10.74 -25.92
C SER A 241 5.30 -12.05 -26.63
N LEU A 242 6.16 -12.51 -27.56
CA LEU A 242 5.99 -13.82 -28.19
C LEU A 242 5.96 -14.95 -27.15
N SER A 243 6.74 -14.78 -26.07
CA SER A 243 6.76 -15.68 -24.92
C SER A 243 5.42 -15.70 -24.17
N GLU A 244 4.78 -14.55 -23.97
CA GLU A 244 3.45 -14.46 -23.35
C GLU A 244 2.39 -15.16 -24.21
N LYS A 245 2.37 -14.91 -25.52
CA LYS A 245 1.46 -15.63 -26.44
C LYS A 245 1.67 -17.14 -26.38
N GLN A 246 2.91 -17.58 -26.34
CA GLN A 246 3.27 -19.00 -26.25
C GLN A 246 2.87 -19.61 -24.90
N ARG A 247 3.05 -18.87 -23.78
CA ARG A 247 2.63 -19.28 -22.44
C ARG A 247 1.11 -19.44 -22.36
N ASP A 248 0.35 -18.46 -22.85
CA ASP A 248 -1.12 -18.52 -22.88
C ASP A 248 -1.63 -19.69 -23.71
N GLN A 249 -1.00 -19.96 -24.87
CA GLN A 249 -1.34 -21.11 -25.69
C GLN A 249 -1.01 -22.44 -24.98
N GLN A 250 0.13 -22.53 -24.29
CA GLN A 250 0.50 -23.70 -23.51
C GLN A 250 -0.45 -23.93 -22.33
N GLU A 251 -0.84 -22.88 -21.63
CA GLU A 251 -1.78 -22.95 -20.52
C GLU A 251 -3.18 -23.40 -20.98
N LEU A 252 -3.66 -22.86 -22.11
CA LEU A 252 -4.90 -23.31 -22.74
C LEU A 252 -4.84 -24.79 -23.13
N LEU A 253 -3.72 -25.23 -23.72
CA LEU A 253 -3.51 -26.64 -24.07
C LEU A 253 -3.43 -27.51 -22.81
N ALA A 254 -2.78 -27.06 -21.74
CA ALA A 254 -2.71 -27.77 -20.47
C ALA A 254 -4.09 -27.89 -19.81
N ALA A 255 -4.88 -26.82 -19.82
CA ALA A 255 -6.27 -26.82 -19.33
C ALA A 255 -7.12 -27.81 -20.12
N ARG A 256 -7.05 -27.79 -21.47
CA ARG A 256 -7.72 -28.76 -22.34
C ARG A 256 -7.28 -30.20 -22.06
N ARG A 257 -5.98 -30.43 -21.85
CA ARG A 257 -5.44 -31.75 -21.48
C ARG A 257 -5.97 -32.21 -20.12
N ARG A 258 -6.02 -31.33 -19.12
CA ARG A 258 -6.59 -31.64 -17.79
C ARG A 258 -8.07 -31.99 -17.90
N GLU A 259 -8.84 -31.23 -18.68
CA GLU A 259 -10.25 -31.52 -18.91
C GLU A 259 -10.43 -32.87 -19.60
N HIS A 260 -9.65 -33.14 -20.64
CA HIS A 260 -9.68 -34.41 -21.36
C HIS A 260 -9.29 -35.59 -20.46
N ALA A 261 -8.22 -35.45 -19.67
CA ALA A 261 -7.79 -36.45 -18.70
C ALA A 261 -8.85 -36.69 -17.62
N ARG A 262 -9.55 -35.64 -17.16
CA ARG A 262 -10.64 -35.75 -16.20
C ARG A 262 -11.85 -36.48 -16.78
N ARG A 263 -12.18 -36.22 -18.06
CA ARG A 263 -13.20 -36.97 -18.81
C ARG A 263 -12.80 -38.43 -19.02
N GLN A 264 -11.53 -38.71 -19.30
CA GLN A 264 -11.01 -40.08 -19.45
C GLN A 264 -10.90 -40.84 -18.14
N ALA A 265 -10.56 -40.19 -17.02
CA ALA A 265 -10.47 -40.80 -15.70
C ALA A 265 -11.85 -41.15 -15.11
N ARG A 266 -12.91 -40.49 -15.59
CA ARG A 266 -14.30 -40.80 -15.27
C ARG A 266 -15.07 -41.08 -16.55
N PRO A 267 -14.73 -42.15 -17.27
CA PRO A 267 -15.44 -42.47 -18.49
C PRO A 267 -16.91 -42.73 -18.14
N PRO A 268 -17.87 -42.25 -18.95
CA PRO A 268 -19.26 -42.56 -18.73
C PRO A 268 -19.44 -44.09 -18.72
N SER A 269 -20.18 -44.59 -17.73
CA SER A 269 -20.46 -46.02 -17.62
C SER A 269 -21.15 -46.50 -18.89
N GLY A 270 -20.61 -47.53 -19.54
CA GLY A 270 -21.22 -48.14 -20.72
C GLY A 270 -22.57 -48.84 -20.45
N ARG A 271 -23.01 -48.90 -19.18
CA ARG A 271 -24.30 -49.43 -18.74
C ARG A 271 -24.95 -48.49 -17.73
N HIS A 272 -26.27 -48.47 -17.67
CA HIS A 272 -27.03 -47.62 -16.75
C HIS A 272 -26.72 -47.95 -15.27
N SER A 273 -26.89 -46.98 -14.38
CA SER A 273 -26.57 -47.10 -12.94
C SER A 273 -27.25 -48.28 -12.22
N ARG A 274 -28.42 -48.72 -12.70
CA ARG A 274 -29.16 -49.88 -12.16
C ARG A 274 -28.59 -51.25 -12.56
N PHE A 275 -27.57 -51.31 -13.42
CA PHE A 275 -26.93 -52.56 -13.82
C PHE A 275 -25.86 -52.92 -12.78
N GLY A 276 -26.29 -53.43 -11.63
CA GLY A 276 -25.41 -53.99 -10.60
C GLY A 276 -25.16 -55.47 -10.89
N GLY A 277 -23.93 -55.85 -11.22
CA GLY A 277 -23.56 -57.26 -11.22
C GLY A 277 -23.55 -57.80 -9.79
N THR A 278 -23.96 -59.05 -9.59
CA THR A 278 -23.92 -59.72 -8.28
C THR A 278 -22.69 -60.62 -8.22
N TYR A 279 -21.79 -60.35 -7.28
CA TYR A 279 -20.56 -61.09 -7.08
C TYR A 279 -20.48 -61.63 -5.65
N VAL A 280 -19.94 -62.83 -5.48
CA VAL A 280 -19.63 -63.41 -4.17
C VAL A 280 -18.13 -63.29 -3.94
N MET A 281 -17.75 -62.58 -2.86
CA MET A 281 -16.35 -62.42 -2.49
C MET A 281 -15.94 -63.53 -1.53
N ARG A 282 -15.12 -64.46 -2.02
CA ARG A 282 -14.59 -65.56 -1.21
C ARG A 282 -13.57 -65.04 -0.20
N ASN A 283 -13.52 -65.68 0.97
CA ASN A 283 -12.60 -65.36 2.08
C ASN A 283 -12.84 -64.02 2.79
N MET A 284 -13.97 -63.37 2.54
CA MET A 284 -14.46 -62.26 3.37
C MET A 284 -15.82 -62.60 3.94
N LYS A 285 -15.91 -62.67 5.27
CA LYS A 285 -17.14 -63.04 5.97
C LYS A 285 -18.03 -61.82 6.22
N SER A 286 -19.30 -61.98 5.91
CA SER A 286 -20.39 -61.09 6.30
C SER A 286 -20.68 -61.25 7.80
N VAL A 287 -21.54 -60.37 8.33
CA VAL A 287 -22.08 -60.44 9.70
C VAL A 287 -22.76 -61.79 10.00
N SER A 288 -23.19 -62.52 8.95
CA SER A 288 -23.81 -63.84 9.03
C SER A 288 -22.83 -65.02 8.89
N ASP A 289 -21.51 -64.78 8.95
CA ASP A 289 -20.43 -65.77 8.81
C ASP A 289 -20.38 -66.52 7.44
N ARG A 290 -21.14 -66.01 6.47
CA ARG A 290 -21.13 -66.41 5.05
C ARG A 290 -20.34 -65.40 4.23
N ASP A 291 -19.88 -65.82 3.05
CA ASP A 291 -19.11 -64.96 2.15
C ASP A 291 -19.94 -63.72 1.71
N ILE A 292 -19.30 -62.56 1.62
CA ILE A 292 -19.99 -61.28 1.30
C ILE A 292 -20.51 -61.29 -0.15
N ILE A 293 -21.75 -60.83 -0.33
CA ILE A 293 -22.37 -60.61 -1.64
C ILE A 293 -22.33 -59.12 -1.97
N CYS A 294 -21.76 -58.75 -3.12
CA CYS A 294 -21.66 -57.37 -3.60
C CYS A 294 -22.49 -57.16 -4.87
N HIS A 295 -23.35 -56.15 -4.87
CA HIS A 295 -24.19 -55.76 -6.02
C HIS A 295 -23.65 -54.52 -6.74
N GLN A 296 -22.36 -54.50 -7.05
CA GLN A 296 -21.67 -53.37 -7.68
C GLN A 296 -20.85 -53.85 -8.87
N ALA A 297 -20.44 -52.92 -9.75
CA ALA A 297 -19.54 -53.27 -10.87
C ALA A 297 -18.27 -53.96 -10.36
N LEU A 298 -17.77 -54.98 -11.07
CA LEU A 298 -16.64 -55.81 -10.65
C LEU A 298 -15.41 -54.97 -10.26
N GLN A 299 -15.11 -53.89 -10.99
CA GLN A 299 -14.01 -52.96 -10.67
C GLN A 299 -14.15 -52.31 -9.28
N ARG A 300 -15.38 -52.02 -8.84
CA ARG A 300 -15.66 -51.49 -7.49
C ARG A 300 -15.55 -52.55 -6.42
N VAL A 301 -15.92 -53.79 -6.74
CA VAL A 301 -15.81 -54.94 -5.84
C VAL A 301 -14.33 -55.32 -5.64
N SER A 302 -13.51 -55.24 -6.68
CA SER A 302 -12.07 -55.48 -6.62
C SER A 302 -11.29 -54.41 -5.84
N ALA A 303 -11.71 -53.15 -5.91
CA ALA A 303 -11.13 -52.03 -5.16
C ALA A 303 -11.98 -51.73 -3.90
N MET A 304 -12.15 -52.75 -3.06
CA MET A 304 -13.02 -52.70 -1.88
C MET A 304 -12.58 -51.59 -0.93
N ASP A 305 -13.48 -50.64 -0.69
CA ASP A 305 -13.24 -49.48 0.17
C ASP A 305 -14.49 -49.27 1.01
N PHE A 306 -14.39 -49.69 2.28
CA PHE A 306 -15.47 -49.64 3.26
C PHE A 306 -15.73 -48.23 3.79
N ASP A 307 -14.86 -47.27 3.47
CA ASP A 307 -15.02 -45.88 3.84
C ASP A 307 -15.86 -45.10 2.82
N ARG A 308 -16.14 -45.67 1.64
CA ARG A 308 -16.96 -45.02 0.60
C ARG A 308 -18.39 -44.74 1.00
N GLU A 309 -18.98 -45.65 1.79
CA GLU A 309 -20.34 -45.53 2.27
C GLU A 309 -20.41 -44.76 3.60
N LYS A 310 -19.25 -44.49 4.23
CA LYS A 310 -19.19 -43.61 5.41
C LYS A 310 -19.52 -42.20 4.96
N GLN A 311 -20.52 -41.60 5.60
CA GLN A 311 -20.79 -40.19 5.42
C GLN A 311 -19.59 -39.41 5.94
N ALA A 312 -18.96 -38.62 5.06
CA ALA A 312 -17.88 -37.75 5.45
C ALA A 312 -18.34 -36.86 6.62
N GLN A 313 -17.54 -36.81 7.69
CA GLN A 313 -17.84 -35.95 8.81
C GLN A 313 -17.95 -34.51 8.31
N LYS A 314 -19.14 -33.91 8.49
CA LYS A 314 -19.38 -32.53 8.04
C LYS A 314 -18.41 -31.63 8.77
N ARG A 315 -17.51 -30.98 8.01
CA ARG A 315 -16.66 -29.92 8.55
C ARG A 315 -17.56 -28.84 9.14
N SER A 316 -17.17 -28.34 10.31
CA SER A 316 -17.94 -27.31 10.99
C SER A 316 -18.12 -26.08 10.10
N HIS A 317 -19.36 -25.58 10.01
CA HIS A 317 -19.67 -24.32 9.31
C HIS A 317 -18.99 -23.09 9.95
N ARG A 318 -18.36 -23.26 11.12
CA ARG A 318 -17.58 -22.19 11.78
C ARG A 318 -16.22 -21.95 11.13
N HIS A 319 -15.66 -22.93 10.42
CA HIS A 319 -14.36 -22.80 9.76
C HIS A 319 -14.49 -21.84 8.57
N ILE A 320 -13.46 -21.04 8.35
CA ILE A 320 -13.45 -20.10 7.22
C ILE A 320 -13.40 -20.87 5.91
N LYS A 321 -14.29 -20.50 4.99
CA LYS A 321 -14.21 -20.94 3.59
C LYS A 321 -13.25 -20.02 2.85
N GLU A 322 -12.31 -20.61 2.12
CA GLU A 322 -11.51 -19.86 1.16
C GLU A 322 -12.45 -19.28 0.11
N GLN A 323 -12.47 -17.95 0.02
CA GLN A 323 -13.04 -17.28 -1.13
C GLN A 323 -11.99 -17.41 -2.23
N ALA A 324 -12.34 -18.07 -3.33
CA ALA A 324 -11.49 -18.09 -4.50
C ALA A 324 -11.29 -16.64 -4.96
N GLN A 325 -10.07 -16.12 -4.80
CA GLN A 325 -9.70 -14.87 -5.45
C GLN A 325 -9.73 -15.15 -6.95
N VAL A 326 -10.73 -14.59 -7.64
CA VAL A 326 -10.76 -14.60 -9.10
C VAL A 326 -9.72 -13.57 -9.53
N THR A 327 -8.47 -14.01 -9.69
CA THR A 327 -7.43 -13.19 -10.30
C THR A 327 -7.70 -13.12 -11.79
N ARG A 328 -8.38 -12.06 -12.22
CA ARG A 328 -8.64 -11.78 -13.63
C ARG A 328 -7.50 -10.96 -14.20
N ARG A 329 -7.14 -11.21 -15.46
CA ARG A 329 -6.17 -10.36 -16.15
C ARG A 329 -6.87 -9.21 -16.86
N SER A 330 -6.55 -7.97 -16.48
CA SER A 330 -7.08 -6.76 -17.13
C SER A 330 -6.64 -6.63 -18.58
N ALA A 331 -7.40 -5.84 -19.35
CA ALA A 331 -7.05 -5.46 -20.72
C ALA A 331 -5.62 -4.91 -20.81
N PHE A 332 -4.92 -5.24 -21.90
CA PHE A 332 -3.50 -4.91 -22.07
C PHE A 332 -3.21 -3.41 -21.96
N THR A 333 -4.05 -2.56 -22.54
CA THR A 333 -3.92 -1.09 -22.48
C THR A 333 -4.03 -0.57 -21.05
N VAL A 334 -4.94 -1.12 -20.25
CA VAL A 334 -5.09 -0.76 -18.83
C VAL A 334 -3.87 -1.21 -18.03
N ARG A 335 -3.33 -2.40 -18.29
CA ARG A 335 -2.09 -2.85 -17.65
C ARG A 335 -0.89 -1.97 -17.98
N LEU A 336 -0.79 -1.48 -19.22
CA LEU A 336 0.29 -0.58 -19.63
C LEU A 336 0.19 0.77 -18.91
N CYS A 337 -0.99 1.38 -18.92
CA CYS A 337 -1.27 2.62 -18.17
C CYS A 337 -1.00 2.47 -16.67
N LEU A 338 -1.49 1.39 -16.05
CA LEU A 338 -1.24 1.10 -14.63
C LEU A 338 0.24 0.86 -14.33
N ARG A 339 0.98 0.22 -15.24
CA ARG A 339 2.43 0.06 -15.10
C ARG A 339 3.15 1.41 -15.13
N GLU A 340 2.84 2.25 -16.11
CA GLU A 340 3.43 3.59 -16.25
C GLU A 340 3.15 4.43 -14.99
N TYR A 341 1.88 4.45 -14.56
CA TYR A 341 1.47 5.12 -13.33
C TYR A 341 2.19 4.57 -12.07
N CYS A 342 2.43 3.25 -12.00
CA CYS A 342 3.16 2.64 -10.89
C CYS A 342 4.61 3.13 -10.82
N ILE A 343 5.26 3.27 -11.98
CA ILE A 343 6.62 3.81 -12.09
C ILE A 343 6.65 5.29 -11.68
N GLU A 344 5.65 6.07 -12.08
CA GLU A 344 5.54 7.48 -11.67
C GLU A 344 5.34 7.63 -10.17
N VAL A 345 4.41 6.87 -9.57
CA VAL A 345 4.21 6.85 -8.11
C VAL A 345 5.52 6.53 -7.38
N LEU A 346 6.27 5.53 -7.83
CA LEU A 346 7.57 5.17 -7.23
C LEU A 346 8.60 6.30 -7.35
N ARG A 347 8.60 7.04 -8.45
CA ARG A 347 9.58 8.11 -8.72
C ARG A 347 9.28 9.41 -7.96
N SER A 348 8.02 9.81 -7.86
CA SER A 348 7.65 11.15 -7.40
C SER A 348 6.91 11.19 -6.07
N ALA A 349 6.30 10.09 -5.62
CA ALA A 349 5.36 10.14 -4.50
C ALA A 349 5.57 9.09 -3.41
N TYR A 350 6.09 7.90 -3.71
CA TYR A 350 6.05 6.75 -2.81
C TYR A 350 6.69 7.02 -1.45
N ASN A 351 7.93 7.52 -1.43
CA ASN A 351 8.64 7.79 -0.17
C ASN A 351 7.91 8.85 0.68
N THR A 352 7.45 9.95 0.07
CA THR A 352 6.67 10.99 0.74
C THR A 352 5.36 10.42 1.30
N LEU A 353 4.62 9.67 0.48
CA LEU A 353 3.34 9.08 0.85
C LEU A 353 3.48 8.11 2.02
N VAL A 354 4.45 7.20 1.97
CA VAL A 354 4.69 6.23 3.05
C VAL A 354 5.08 6.95 4.33
N ARG A 355 5.97 7.94 4.25
CA ARG A 355 6.42 8.73 5.41
C ARG A 355 5.27 9.47 6.08
N GLN A 356 4.50 10.22 5.30
CA GLN A 356 3.44 11.08 5.84
C GLN A 356 2.27 10.25 6.37
N VAL A 357 1.81 9.23 5.63
CA VAL A 357 0.71 8.38 6.09
C VAL A 357 1.12 7.60 7.33
N ARG A 358 2.34 7.04 7.39
CA ARG A 358 2.83 6.35 8.60
C ARG A 358 2.81 7.29 9.81
N ARG A 359 3.32 8.52 9.68
CA ARG A 359 3.30 9.53 10.76
C ARG A 359 1.87 9.84 11.23
N VAL A 360 0.92 9.98 10.31
CA VAL A 360 -0.50 10.21 10.63
C VAL A 360 -1.10 9.02 11.39
N LEU A 361 -0.85 7.79 10.92
CA LEU A 361 -1.34 6.56 11.56
C LEU A 361 -0.75 6.35 12.96
N GLU A 362 0.54 6.63 13.14
CA GLU A 362 1.20 6.52 14.45
C GLU A 362 0.71 7.55 15.45
N ARG A 363 0.53 8.82 15.03
CA ARG A 363 -0.06 9.87 15.87
C ARG A 363 -1.49 9.54 16.28
N ASN A 364 -2.25 8.93 15.36
CA ASN A 364 -3.65 8.56 15.57
C ASN A 364 -3.84 7.12 16.08
N ALA A 365 -2.78 6.43 16.51
CA ALA A 365 -2.84 5.01 16.91
C ALA A 365 -3.81 4.72 18.08
N GLY A 366 -4.18 5.74 18.87
CA GLY A 366 -5.19 5.65 19.92
C GLY A 366 -6.64 5.91 19.47
N SER A 367 -6.84 6.45 18.27
CA SER A 367 -8.16 6.66 17.66
C SER A 367 -8.46 5.45 16.79
N SER A 368 -9.53 4.71 17.08
CA SER A 368 -9.93 3.49 16.37
C SER A 368 -10.39 3.72 14.92
N SER A 369 -9.98 4.82 14.28
CA SER A 369 -10.62 5.37 13.08
C SER A 369 -9.91 5.03 11.76
N HIS A 370 -8.61 4.71 11.75
CA HIS A 370 -7.86 4.55 10.50
C HIS A 370 -7.41 3.10 10.27
N ASP A 371 -7.66 2.59 9.07
CA ASP A 371 -7.27 1.26 8.63
C ASP A 371 -5.87 1.29 8.01
N ASP A 372 -4.87 0.82 8.77
CA ASP A 372 -3.47 0.72 8.35
C ASP A 372 -3.23 -0.36 7.27
N SER A 373 -4.22 -1.21 7.01
CA SER A 373 -4.22 -2.22 5.95
C SER A 373 -3.86 -1.66 4.58
N TYR A 374 -4.30 -0.43 4.25
CA TYR A 374 -3.98 0.21 2.97
C TYR A 374 -2.50 0.54 2.83
N LEU A 375 -1.88 1.09 3.89
CA LEU A 375 -0.46 1.42 3.86
C LEU A 375 0.40 0.15 3.80
N LEU A 376 0.05 -0.86 4.61
CA LEU A 376 0.72 -2.16 4.57
C LEU A 376 0.62 -2.81 3.19
N TRP A 377 -0.57 -2.78 2.58
CA TRP A 377 -0.77 -3.29 1.23
C TRP A 377 0.06 -2.53 0.20
N ALA A 378 0.11 -1.20 0.28
CA ALA A 378 0.87 -0.37 -0.65
C ALA A 378 2.37 -0.65 -0.55
N ILE A 379 2.93 -0.71 0.67
CA ILE A 379 4.34 -1.06 0.89
C ILE A 379 4.64 -2.41 0.23
N ARG A 380 3.82 -3.43 0.49
CA ARG A 380 3.98 -4.75 -0.13
C ARG A 380 3.96 -4.68 -1.65
N PHE A 381 2.94 -4.05 -2.23
CA PHE A 381 2.71 -4.05 -3.67
C PHE A 381 3.81 -3.31 -4.43
N PHE A 382 4.16 -2.10 -3.98
CA PHE A 382 5.14 -1.26 -4.66
C PHE A 382 6.57 -1.78 -4.47
N MET A 383 6.91 -2.35 -3.31
CA MET A 383 8.20 -3.01 -3.13
C MET A 383 8.34 -4.25 -4.01
N GLU A 384 7.29 -5.10 -4.07
CA GLU A 384 7.27 -6.27 -4.94
C GLU A 384 7.42 -5.86 -6.41
N PHE A 385 6.68 -4.84 -6.86
CA PHE A 385 6.78 -4.30 -8.21
C PHE A 385 8.17 -3.72 -8.51
N ASN A 386 8.74 -2.95 -7.59
CA ASN A 386 10.08 -2.36 -7.72
C ASN A 386 11.14 -3.45 -7.88
N ARG A 387 11.09 -4.49 -7.03
CA ARG A 387 11.99 -5.65 -7.05
C ARG A 387 11.87 -6.45 -8.34
N LEU A 388 10.65 -6.72 -8.82
CA LEU A 388 10.43 -7.50 -10.04
C LEU A 388 10.76 -6.71 -11.31
N SER A 389 10.59 -5.39 -11.29
CA SER A 389 10.91 -4.51 -12.42
C SER A 389 12.39 -4.14 -12.51
N GLY A 390 13.21 -4.48 -11.50
CA GLY A 390 14.64 -4.15 -11.46
C GLY A 390 14.92 -2.64 -11.34
N LEU A 391 14.01 -1.90 -10.70
CA LEU A 391 14.14 -0.47 -10.49
C LEU A 391 15.12 -0.15 -9.33
N GLN A 392 15.58 1.10 -9.27
CA GLN A 392 16.52 1.56 -8.24
C GLN A 392 15.92 1.44 -6.84
N LEU A 393 16.72 0.99 -5.87
CA LEU A 393 16.28 0.80 -4.48
C LEU A 393 15.94 2.10 -3.75
N GLN A 394 16.54 3.21 -4.17
CA GLN A 394 16.29 4.54 -3.60
C GLN A 394 14.81 4.95 -3.71
N LEU A 395 14.08 4.40 -4.70
CA LEU A 395 12.65 4.65 -4.88
C LEU A 395 11.79 4.07 -3.75
N VAL A 396 12.32 3.13 -2.98
CA VAL A 396 11.62 2.45 -1.86
C VAL A 396 12.38 2.54 -0.54
N SER A 397 13.27 3.55 -0.41
CA SER A 397 14.13 3.73 0.76
C SER A 397 13.36 3.95 2.06
N GLU A 398 12.21 4.65 2.03
CA GLU A 398 11.38 4.89 3.22
C GLU A 398 10.88 3.58 3.85
N SER A 399 10.52 2.60 3.01
CA SER A 399 10.11 1.26 3.45
C SER A 399 11.27 0.35 3.85
N LEU A 400 12.46 0.57 3.30
CA LEU A 400 13.69 -0.16 3.65
C LEU A 400 14.42 0.51 4.83
N SER A 401 13.68 0.79 5.90
CA SER A 401 14.20 1.41 7.13
C SER A 401 13.90 0.56 8.36
N VAL A 402 14.75 0.65 9.39
CA VAL A 402 14.53 -0.03 10.68
C VAL A 402 13.18 0.33 11.28
N GLN A 403 12.79 1.61 11.15
CA GLN A 403 11.50 2.13 11.62
C GLN A 403 10.33 1.44 10.91
N CYS A 404 10.42 1.22 9.59
CA CYS A 404 9.34 0.54 8.85
C CYS A 404 9.24 -0.94 9.24
N PHE A 405 10.37 -1.65 9.33
CA PHE A 405 10.41 -3.04 9.80
C PHE A 405 9.80 -3.19 11.20
N HIS A 406 10.18 -2.31 12.13
CA HIS A 406 9.66 -2.31 13.49
C HIS A 406 8.16 -1.99 13.52
N TRP A 407 7.72 -1.02 12.72
CA TRP A 407 6.31 -0.66 12.61
C TRP A 407 5.46 -1.84 12.12
N VAL A 408 5.89 -2.53 11.05
CA VAL A 408 5.18 -3.72 10.54
C VAL A 408 5.14 -4.83 11.60
N LEU A 409 6.25 -5.07 12.31
CA LEU A 409 6.31 -6.07 13.38
C LEU A 409 5.32 -5.75 14.51
N THR A 410 5.30 -4.49 14.98
CA THR A 410 4.37 -4.08 16.05
C THR A 410 2.92 -4.16 15.60
N ARG A 411 2.60 -3.91 14.32
CA ARG A 411 1.25 -4.16 13.76
C ARG A 411 0.89 -5.64 13.79
N MET A 412 1.79 -6.54 13.38
CA MET A 412 1.57 -7.98 13.45
C MET A 412 1.30 -8.44 14.90
N GLN A 413 2.09 -7.96 15.86
CA GLN A 413 1.91 -8.27 17.28
C GLN A 413 0.57 -7.77 17.81
N HIS A 414 0.22 -6.52 17.49
CA HIS A 414 -1.08 -5.95 17.84
C HIS A 414 -2.24 -6.78 17.29
N ASP A 415 -2.21 -7.16 16.01
CA ASP A 415 -3.29 -7.95 15.41
C ASP A 415 -3.40 -9.34 16.07
N MET A 416 -2.28 -9.98 16.44
CA MET A 416 -2.28 -11.25 17.19
C MET A 416 -2.97 -11.10 18.55
N ASP A 417 -2.69 -10.02 19.28
CA ASP A 417 -3.33 -9.73 20.57
C ASP A 417 -4.82 -9.42 20.41
N MET A 418 -5.20 -8.70 19.35
CA MET A 418 -6.59 -8.37 19.04
C MET A 418 -7.43 -9.59 18.65
N ILE A 419 -6.85 -10.58 17.97
CA ILE A 419 -7.51 -11.86 17.68
C ILE A 419 -7.92 -12.58 18.98
N GLN A 420 -7.11 -12.49 20.03
CA GLN A 420 -7.36 -13.16 21.31
C GLN A 420 -8.33 -12.39 22.20
N SER A 421 -8.20 -11.06 22.24
CA SER A 421 -8.99 -10.17 23.09
C SER A 421 -10.37 -9.84 22.49
N ASP A 422 -10.44 -9.46 21.20
CA ASP A 422 -11.69 -9.16 20.50
C ASP A 422 -12.20 -10.35 19.68
N LYS A 423 -12.77 -11.32 20.38
CA LYS A 423 -13.34 -12.54 19.78
C LYS A 423 -14.48 -12.27 18.80
N LYS A 424 -15.14 -11.11 18.86
CA LYS A 424 -16.24 -10.76 17.94
C LYS A 424 -15.69 -10.43 16.55
N GLN A 425 -14.60 -9.67 16.49
CA GLN A 425 -13.94 -9.27 15.24
C GLN A 425 -12.66 -10.07 14.94
N ALA A 426 -12.43 -11.20 15.61
CA ALA A 426 -11.23 -12.03 15.38
C ALA A 426 -10.95 -12.35 13.90
N ARG A 427 -11.99 -12.45 13.06
CA ARG A 427 -11.84 -12.65 11.61
C ARG A 427 -11.31 -11.41 10.87
N LEU A 428 -11.70 -10.22 11.30
CA LEU A 428 -11.18 -8.97 10.76
C LEU A 428 -9.70 -8.82 11.14
N TRP A 429 -9.38 -9.02 12.42
CA TRP A 429 -8.00 -9.00 12.91
C TRP A 429 -7.11 -10.05 12.24
N ALA A 430 -7.61 -11.25 11.98
CA ALA A 430 -6.89 -12.27 11.22
C ALA A 430 -6.62 -11.86 9.76
N LYS A 431 -7.53 -11.10 9.12
CA LYS A 431 -7.28 -10.54 7.78
C LYS A 431 -6.21 -9.44 7.81
N ARG A 432 -6.25 -8.56 8.81
CA ARG A 432 -5.22 -7.51 9.03
C ARG A 432 -3.84 -8.12 9.25
N LEU A 433 -3.77 -9.12 10.12
CA LEU A 433 -2.55 -9.89 10.37
C LEU A 433 -2.01 -10.52 9.08
N HIS A 434 -2.89 -11.04 8.21
CA HIS A 434 -2.46 -11.60 6.93
C HIS A 434 -1.83 -10.53 6.03
N VAL A 435 -2.43 -9.33 5.93
CA VAL A 435 -1.86 -8.22 5.17
C VAL A 435 -0.49 -7.84 5.75
N ALA A 436 -0.39 -7.64 7.06
CA ALA A 436 0.88 -7.28 7.73
C ALA A 436 1.98 -8.33 7.53
N LEU A 437 1.64 -9.62 7.63
CA LEU A 437 2.55 -10.74 7.36
C LEU A 437 3.07 -10.71 5.92
N LEU A 438 2.20 -10.44 4.94
CA LEU A 438 2.60 -10.38 3.54
C LEU A 438 3.53 -9.18 3.28
N THR A 439 3.30 -8.05 3.93
CA THR A 439 4.20 -6.89 3.90
C THR A 439 5.55 -7.23 4.51
N PHE A 440 5.56 -7.89 5.68
CA PHE A 440 6.80 -8.36 6.31
C PHE A 440 7.58 -9.34 5.43
N ARG A 441 6.87 -10.25 4.74
CA ARG A 441 7.49 -11.16 3.77
C ARG A 441 8.20 -10.41 2.65
N GLU A 442 7.56 -9.39 2.09
CA GLU A 442 8.17 -8.60 1.00
C GLU A 442 9.36 -7.77 1.49
N LEU A 443 9.30 -7.22 2.71
CA LEU A 443 10.45 -6.58 3.34
C LEU A 443 11.65 -7.54 3.43
N LEU A 444 11.44 -8.79 3.85
CA LEU A 444 12.50 -9.82 3.88
C LEU A 444 13.00 -10.18 2.47
N GLN A 445 12.10 -10.30 1.49
CA GLN A 445 12.50 -10.61 0.11
C GLN A 445 13.31 -9.50 -0.53
N SER A 446 12.96 -8.24 -0.24
CA SER A 446 13.70 -7.07 -0.69
C SER A 446 15.06 -6.95 0.00
N LEU A 447 15.15 -7.30 1.30
CA LEU A 447 16.42 -7.43 2.01
C LEU A 447 17.32 -8.51 1.38
N LEU A 448 16.78 -9.66 1.00
CA LEU A 448 17.53 -10.67 0.23
C LEU A 448 17.89 -10.19 -1.19
N GLY A 449 17.14 -9.24 -1.74
CA GLY A 449 17.46 -8.56 -3.00
C GLY A 449 18.71 -7.70 -2.88
N LEU A 450 18.83 -6.92 -1.79
CA LEU A 450 20.00 -6.10 -1.47
C LEU A 450 21.29 -6.93 -1.44
N GLN A 451 21.24 -8.14 -0.89
CA GLN A 451 22.40 -9.07 -0.85
C GLN A 451 23.01 -9.35 -2.24
N LYS A 452 22.22 -9.27 -3.31
CA LYS A 452 22.68 -9.56 -4.68
C LYS A 452 23.43 -8.37 -5.31
N LEU A 453 23.22 -7.16 -4.81
CA LEU A 453 23.88 -5.95 -5.28
C LEU A 453 25.19 -5.76 -4.53
N LYS A 454 26.14 -6.63 -4.84
CA LYS A 454 27.44 -6.65 -4.16
C LYS A 454 28.28 -5.41 -4.46
N ASP A 455 28.00 -4.66 -5.49
CA ASP A 455 28.91 -3.59 -5.95
C ASP A 455 28.52 -2.20 -5.41
N ASP A 456 27.46 -2.09 -4.61
CA ASP A 456 27.00 -0.85 -3.98
C ASP A 456 27.25 -0.91 -2.46
N ASP A 457 28.22 -0.12 -1.99
CA ASP A 457 28.62 -0.08 -0.57
C ASP A 457 27.51 0.46 0.34
N ASN A 458 26.66 1.37 -0.15
CA ASN A 458 25.52 1.87 0.60
C ASN A 458 24.46 0.77 0.77
N ALA A 459 24.19 0.02 -0.31
CA ALA A 459 23.27 -1.12 -0.26
C ALA A 459 23.76 -2.22 0.69
N ARG A 460 25.08 -2.46 0.76
CA ARG A 460 25.70 -3.38 1.74
C ARG A 460 25.55 -2.88 3.17
N GLY A 461 25.89 -1.62 3.44
CA GLY A 461 25.76 -1.05 4.79
C GLY A 461 24.32 -1.12 5.32
N LEU A 462 23.35 -0.78 4.48
CA LEU A 462 21.93 -0.92 4.79
C LEU A 462 21.51 -2.38 4.99
N PHE A 463 22.00 -3.29 4.14
CA PHE A 463 21.75 -4.72 4.28
C PHE A 463 22.25 -5.26 5.62
N ASP A 464 23.51 -4.99 5.97
CA ASP A 464 24.12 -5.48 7.21
C ASP A 464 23.41 -4.92 8.45
N MET A 465 23.04 -3.64 8.43
CA MET A 465 22.31 -3.01 9.53
C MET A 465 20.90 -3.58 9.71
N LEU A 466 20.11 -3.70 8.63
CA LEU A 466 18.77 -4.29 8.69
C LEU A 466 18.81 -5.77 9.05
N LEU A 467 19.77 -6.51 8.50
CA LEU A 467 19.95 -7.93 8.79
C LEU A 467 20.29 -8.17 10.26
N ASN A 468 21.25 -7.40 10.79
CA ASN A 468 21.61 -7.46 12.21
C ASN A 468 20.39 -7.20 13.10
N ASN A 469 19.61 -6.16 12.81
CA ASN A 469 18.38 -5.88 13.56
C ASN A 469 17.39 -7.04 13.50
N VAL A 470 17.06 -7.55 12.30
CA VAL A 470 16.09 -8.63 12.13
C VAL A 470 16.55 -9.95 12.77
N CYS A 471 17.85 -10.24 12.77
CA CYS A 471 18.39 -11.49 13.32
C CYS A 471 18.66 -11.45 14.83
N TYR A 472 19.07 -10.30 15.40
CA TYR A 472 19.38 -10.21 16.83
C TYR A 472 18.18 -9.84 17.70
N VAL A 473 17.27 -9.00 17.21
CA VAL A 473 16.11 -8.57 17.99
C VAL A 473 15.17 -9.77 18.20
N LEU A 474 14.82 -10.03 19.46
CA LEU A 474 14.13 -11.25 19.88
C LEU A 474 12.72 -11.32 19.29
N GLU A 475 12.06 -10.18 19.22
CA GLU A 475 10.68 -9.99 18.82
C GLU A 475 10.45 -10.46 17.37
N TYR A 476 11.39 -10.21 16.45
CA TYR A 476 11.30 -10.71 15.07
C TYR A 476 11.38 -12.24 15.01
N ARG A 477 12.29 -12.84 15.81
CA ARG A 477 12.49 -14.30 15.86
C ARG A 477 11.28 -15.02 16.44
N GLU A 478 10.75 -14.51 17.55
CA GLU A 478 9.63 -15.13 18.25
C GLU A 478 8.32 -14.99 17.49
N THR A 479 8.08 -13.85 16.82
CA THR A 479 6.82 -13.59 16.12
C THR A 479 6.55 -14.61 15.01
N ILE A 480 7.55 -14.94 14.19
CA ILE A 480 7.38 -15.91 13.10
C ILE A 480 7.13 -17.33 13.64
N LEU A 481 7.84 -17.72 14.70
CA LEU A 481 7.62 -19.00 15.36
C LEU A 481 6.24 -19.09 16.01
N HIS A 482 5.81 -18.00 16.66
CA HIS A 482 4.48 -17.89 17.26
C HIS A 482 3.37 -18.10 16.23
N LEU A 483 3.49 -17.48 15.05
CA LEU A 483 2.52 -17.64 13.96
C LEU A 483 2.44 -19.09 13.44
N LEU A 484 3.56 -19.80 13.36
CA LEU A 484 3.60 -21.21 12.97
C LEU A 484 2.94 -22.11 14.03
N MET A 485 3.23 -21.87 15.30
CA MET A 485 2.75 -22.72 16.40
C MET A 485 1.26 -22.50 16.71
N ASN A 486 0.73 -21.30 16.46
CA ASN A 486 -0.61 -20.90 16.88
C ASN A 486 -1.62 -20.75 15.72
N TYR A 487 -1.40 -21.43 14.61
CA TYR A 487 -2.37 -21.47 13.51
C TYR A 487 -3.72 -22.04 13.96
N ASN A 488 -4.81 -21.36 13.60
CA ASN A 488 -6.17 -21.77 13.97
C ASN A 488 -7.17 -21.62 12.81
N GLU A 489 -7.73 -22.75 12.36
CA GLU A 489 -8.69 -22.82 11.25
C GLU A 489 -10.04 -22.10 11.52
N ALA A 490 -10.31 -21.72 12.77
CA ALA A 490 -11.55 -21.00 13.13
C ALA A 490 -11.58 -19.56 12.58
N HIS A 491 -10.41 -18.90 12.50
CA HIS A 491 -10.29 -17.51 12.07
C HIS A 491 -9.22 -17.27 10.99
N SER A 492 -8.39 -18.26 10.66
CA SER A 492 -7.36 -18.15 9.62
C SER A 492 -7.64 -19.07 8.43
N THR A 493 -7.32 -18.61 7.21
CA THR A 493 -7.46 -19.38 5.96
C THR A 493 -6.27 -20.32 5.74
N LYS A 494 -6.32 -21.25 4.77
CA LYS A 494 -5.10 -22.02 4.43
C LYS A 494 -4.13 -21.21 3.58
N VAL A 495 -4.63 -20.23 2.83
CA VAL A 495 -3.80 -19.22 2.15
C VAL A 495 -2.88 -18.53 3.17
N PHE A 496 -3.44 -18.09 4.30
CA PHE A 496 -2.65 -17.54 5.40
C PHE A 496 -1.59 -18.52 5.89
N LEU A 497 -1.95 -19.79 6.14
CA LEU A 497 -0.99 -20.81 6.57
C LEU A 497 0.15 -21.01 5.56
N ARG A 498 -0.17 -21.08 4.27
CA ARG A 498 0.83 -21.17 3.19
C ARG A 498 1.78 -19.99 3.27
N ASP A 499 1.25 -18.78 3.38
CA ASP A 499 2.07 -17.57 3.40
C ASP A 499 2.92 -17.49 4.68
N VAL A 500 2.42 -17.93 5.85
CA VAL A 500 3.22 -18.07 7.08
C VAL A 500 4.39 -19.04 6.87
N VAL A 501 4.14 -20.19 6.27
CA VAL A 501 5.18 -21.20 6.00
C VAL A 501 6.22 -20.65 5.01
N GLU A 502 5.80 -19.95 3.98
CA GLU A 502 6.70 -19.30 3.02
C GLU A 502 7.54 -18.21 3.69
N THR A 503 6.95 -17.34 4.50
CA THR A 503 7.67 -16.31 5.27
C THR A 503 8.68 -16.94 6.22
N ALA A 504 8.29 -18.00 6.94
CA ALA A 504 9.19 -18.72 7.85
C ALA A 504 10.36 -19.35 7.10
N ASN A 505 10.12 -19.95 5.93
CA ASN A 505 11.19 -20.50 5.09
C ASN A 505 12.17 -19.41 4.60
N VAL A 506 11.67 -18.23 4.20
CA VAL A 506 12.52 -17.09 3.84
C VAL A 506 13.35 -16.63 5.03
N PHE A 507 12.71 -16.46 6.19
CA PHE A 507 13.34 -16.02 7.42
C PHE A 507 14.43 -16.99 7.91
N ILE A 508 14.13 -18.29 7.96
CA ILE A 508 15.08 -19.33 8.41
C ILE A 508 16.28 -19.40 7.45
N LYS A 509 16.07 -19.33 6.13
CA LYS A 509 17.18 -19.31 5.16
C LYS A 509 18.06 -18.08 5.32
N MET A 510 17.47 -16.93 5.63
CA MET A 510 18.20 -15.70 5.91
C MET A 510 19.04 -15.85 7.18
N MET A 511 18.46 -16.39 8.25
CA MET A 511 19.19 -16.70 9.49
C MET A 511 20.29 -17.74 9.30
N GLU A 512 20.05 -18.81 8.54
CA GLU A 512 21.05 -19.85 8.28
C GLU A 512 22.30 -19.27 7.63
N ARG A 513 22.13 -18.38 6.66
CA ARG A 513 23.23 -17.67 6.00
C ARG A 513 23.93 -16.70 6.95
N PHE A 514 23.15 -15.90 7.68
CA PHE A 514 23.70 -15.00 8.69
C PHE A 514 24.54 -15.75 9.73
N CYS A 515 24.12 -16.97 10.09
CA CYS A 515 24.85 -17.79 11.05
C CYS A 515 26.12 -18.46 10.50
N GLN A 516 26.30 -18.49 9.18
CA GLN A 516 27.52 -19.00 8.54
C GLN A 516 28.64 -17.94 8.54
N ASP A 517 28.26 -16.66 8.50
CA ASP A 517 29.15 -15.53 8.76
C ASP A 517 29.25 -15.30 10.28
N ALA A 518 30.43 -14.92 10.79
CA ALA A 518 30.78 -15.06 12.21
C ALA A 518 29.74 -14.49 13.21
N VAL A 519 28.97 -15.38 13.87
CA VAL A 519 27.97 -15.01 14.87
C VAL A 519 28.65 -14.61 16.17
N VAL A 520 28.47 -13.36 16.59
CA VAL A 520 28.84 -12.91 17.93
C VAL A 520 27.65 -13.13 18.86
N VAL A 521 27.70 -14.17 19.67
CA VAL A 521 26.70 -14.38 20.73
C VAL A 521 26.89 -13.29 21.78
N GLN A 522 25.93 -12.37 21.89
CA GLN A 522 25.84 -11.47 23.04
C GLN A 522 25.49 -12.28 24.28
N ASP A 523 26.48 -12.90 24.90
CA ASP A 523 26.32 -13.48 26.23
C ASP A 523 26.06 -12.34 27.21
N LYS A 524 24.83 -12.26 27.73
CA LYS A 524 24.51 -11.49 28.93
C LYS A 524 25.29 -12.10 30.09
N ARG A 525 26.57 -11.71 30.24
CA ARG A 525 27.32 -11.95 31.47
C ARG A 525 26.52 -11.32 32.61
N ARG A 526 25.96 -12.17 33.49
CA ARG A 526 25.46 -11.78 34.80
C ARG A 526 26.58 -11.03 35.52
N THR A 527 26.53 -9.71 35.54
CA THR A 527 27.46 -8.89 36.32
C THR A 527 27.17 -9.12 37.79
N GLY A 528 27.95 -10.02 38.40
CA GLY A 528 28.08 -10.11 39.84
C GLY A 528 28.54 -8.76 40.40
N GLY A 529 27.93 -8.36 41.52
CA GLY A 529 28.13 -7.07 42.14
C GLY A 529 29.58 -6.78 42.50
N GLY A 530 30.22 -5.90 41.72
CA GLY A 530 31.50 -5.28 42.02
C GLY A 530 31.31 -3.81 42.40
N LYS A 531 31.70 -3.45 43.63
CA LYS A 531 31.59 -2.10 44.22
C LYS A 531 32.14 -1.00 43.30
N ARG A 532 31.28 -0.02 42.94
CA ARG A 532 31.68 1.25 42.32
C ARG A 532 32.57 2.07 43.27
N LYS A 533 33.84 2.27 42.88
CA LYS A 533 34.68 3.36 43.42
C LYS A 533 34.33 4.66 42.69
N LYS A 534 33.94 5.68 43.44
CA LYS A 534 33.74 7.06 42.96
C LYS A 534 35.10 7.66 42.56
N GLN A 535 35.18 8.20 41.34
CA GLN A 535 36.16 9.21 40.94
C GLN A 535 35.46 10.57 40.80
N PRO A 536 36.17 11.69 41.04
CA PRO A 536 35.60 13.02 41.19
C PRO A 536 35.18 13.66 39.85
N PRO A 537 34.27 14.64 39.86
CA PRO A 537 33.79 15.30 38.64
C PRO A 537 34.89 16.20 38.04
N ALA A 538 35.17 16.00 36.76
CA ALA A 538 35.96 16.93 35.96
C ALA A 538 35.12 18.18 35.65
N SER A 539 35.70 19.34 35.94
CA SER A 539 35.15 20.67 35.68
C SER A 539 35.01 20.94 34.18
N LYS A 540 33.82 21.37 33.74
CA LYS A 540 33.60 21.95 32.40
C LYS A 540 34.32 23.30 32.30
N SER A 541 35.43 23.36 31.56
CA SER A 541 35.99 24.64 31.09
C SER A 541 35.24 25.07 29.84
N LYS A 542 34.48 26.17 29.92
CA LYS A 542 34.01 26.90 28.73
C LYS A 542 35.24 27.54 28.07
N LEU A 543 35.60 27.09 26.87
CA LEU A 543 36.51 27.85 26.01
C LEU A 543 35.81 29.16 25.58
N PRO A 544 36.49 30.31 25.58
CA PRO A 544 35.94 31.55 25.06
C PRO A 544 35.69 31.42 23.55
N GLN A 545 34.51 31.87 23.09
CA GLN A 545 34.19 31.93 21.66
C GLN A 545 35.07 33.01 21.00
N PRO A 546 35.68 32.74 19.83
CA PRO A 546 36.43 33.75 19.09
C PRO A 546 35.49 34.85 18.60
N THR A 547 35.96 36.10 18.64
CA THR A 547 35.19 37.25 18.12
C THR A 547 35.15 37.22 16.58
N GLU A 548 34.13 37.86 16.00
CA GLU A 548 33.92 37.90 14.54
C GLU A 548 35.12 38.51 13.79
N GLU A 549 35.82 39.45 14.42
CA GLU A 549 37.07 40.05 13.91
C GLU A 549 38.24 39.05 13.89
N GLU A 550 38.36 38.18 14.88
CA GLU A 550 39.38 37.11 14.93
C GLU A 550 39.12 36.03 13.87
N LEU A 551 37.85 35.68 13.63
CA LEU A 551 37.46 34.75 12.57
C LEU A 551 37.70 35.36 11.18
N SER A 552 37.39 36.64 10.97
CA SER A 552 37.69 37.30 9.70
C SER A 552 39.20 37.40 9.44
N SER A 553 40.02 37.59 10.47
CA SER A 553 41.49 37.57 10.33
C SER A 553 42.01 36.19 9.94
N LYS A 554 41.52 35.12 10.59
CA LYS A 554 41.90 33.74 10.27
C LYS A 554 41.46 33.30 8.88
N TRP A 555 40.28 33.75 8.44
CA TRP A 555 39.84 33.50 7.07
C TRP A 555 40.74 34.21 6.06
N ALA A 556 41.17 35.45 6.33
CA ALA A 556 42.06 36.18 5.43
C ALA A 556 43.42 35.49 5.24
N GLU A 557 43.93 34.81 6.28
CA GLU A 557 45.16 34.00 6.21
C GLU A 557 44.97 32.73 5.37
N MET A 558 43.82 32.05 5.50
CA MET A 558 43.52 30.80 4.78
C MET A 558 42.92 31.00 3.38
N ALA A 559 42.38 32.18 3.06
CA ALA A 559 41.65 32.44 1.81
C ALA A 559 42.52 32.22 0.55
N SER A 560 43.83 32.54 0.63
CA SER A 560 44.78 32.29 -0.46
C SER A 560 44.97 30.79 -0.71
N GLU A 561 45.04 30.00 0.35
CA GLU A 561 45.20 28.54 0.28
C GLU A 561 43.91 27.85 -0.21
N VAL A 562 42.74 28.29 0.28
CA VAL A 562 41.43 27.83 -0.20
C VAL A 562 41.23 28.16 -1.69
N SER A 563 41.60 29.36 -2.14
CA SER A 563 41.49 29.77 -3.55
C SER A 563 42.37 28.91 -4.48
N MET A 564 43.60 28.61 -4.05
CA MET A 564 44.50 27.70 -4.77
C MET A 564 43.95 26.27 -4.86
N LEU A 565 43.33 25.78 -3.78
CA LEU A 565 42.72 24.45 -3.73
C LEU A 565 41.45 24.36 -4.58
N LEU A 566 40.63 25.41 -4.63
CA LEU A 566 39.43 25.47 -5.48
C LEU A 566 39.76 25.49 -6.97
N ALA A 567 40.90 26.08 -7.34
CA ALA A 567 41.41 26.12 -8.72
C ALA A 567 42.05 24.80 -9.18
N THR A 568 42.34 23.88 -8.25
CA THR A 568 42.91 22.56 -8.55
C THR A 568 41.79 21.51 -8.55
N GLU A 569 41.77 20.59 -9.51
CA GLU A 569 40.85 19.45 -9.47
C GLU A 569 41.27 18.49 -8.33
N LEU A 570 40.71 18.72 -7.14
CA LEU A 570 40.86 17.84 -5.97
C LEU A 570 40.25 16.47 -6.24
N GLN A 571 41.09 15.46 -6.43
CA GLN A 571 40.70 14.05 -6.42
C GLN A 571 41.25 13.39 -5.15
N LEU A 572 40.45 13.41 -4.08
CA LEU A 572 40.71 12.56 -2.91
C LEU A 572 40.40 11.10 -3.29
N PRO A 573 41.23 10.11 -2.89
CA PRO A 573 40.92 8.70 -3.04
C PRO A 573 39.53 8.38 -2.45
N GLU A 574 38.75 7.50 -3.09
CA GLU A 574 37.37 7.18 -2.68
C GLU A 574 37.23 6.81 -1.19
N HIS A 575 38.25 6.19 -0.59
CA HIS A 575 38.27 5.81 0.83
C HIS A 575 38.48 6.98 1.82
N GLU A 576 38.89 8.15 1.35
CA GLU A 576 39.15 9.34 2.17
C GLU A 576 38.11 10.46 1.95
N GLN A 577 37.14 10.25 1.06
CA GLN A 577 36.08 11.23 0.80
C GLN A 577 35.09 11.26 1.98
N PRO A 578 34.93 12.40 2.66
CA PRO A 578 33.95 12.52 3.73
C PRO A 578 32.54 12.48 3.13
N LEU A 579 31.69 11.60 3.66
CA LEU A 579 30.31 11.44 3.20
C LEU A 579 29.44 12.61 3.70
N PRO A 580 28.57 13.18 2.85
CA PRO A 580 27.70 14.30 3.20
C PRO A 580 26.62 13.93 4.23
N PHE A 581 26.15 12.69 4.22
CA PHE A 581 25.15 12.19 5.17
C PHE A 581 25.54 10.80 5.69
N ASP A 582 25.07 10.47 6.88
CA ASP A 582 25.16 9.16 7.49
C ASP A 582 23.91 8.35 7.16
N ALA A 583 24.05 7.41 6.23
CA ALA A 583 22.98 6.48 5.86
C ALA A 583 22.54 5.55 7.01
N ALA A 584 23.34 5.43 8.08
CA ALA A 584 23.03 4.62 9.26
C ALA A 584 22.36 5.44 10.40
N SER A 585 22.24 6.76 10.25
CA SER A 585 21.61 7.63 11.23
C SER A 585 20.09 7.45 11.29
N GLU A 586 19.52 7.62 12.50
CA GLU A 586 18.07 7.57 12.72
C GLU A 586 17.32 8.77 12.11
N LYS A 587 18.06 9.83 11.72
CA LYS A 587 17.51 11.04 11.11
C LYS A 587 17.44 10.89 9.59
N SER A 588 16.41 11.44 8.96
CA SER A 588 16.28 11.41 7.49
C SER A 588 17.42 12.19 6.81
N ILE A 589 17.71 11.90 5.53
CA ILE A 589 18.76 12.60 4.77
C ILE A 589 18.53 14.12 4.79
N ASP A 590 17.27 14.57 4.68
CA ASP A 590 16.92 15.99 4.72
C ASP A 590 17.17 16.61 6.11
N ASP A 591 16.91 15.86 7.19
CA ASP A 591 17.16 16.30 8.57
C ASP A 591 18.66 16.28 8.94
N GLN A 592 19.50 15.63 8.12
CA GLN A 592 20.95 15.60 8.28
C GLN A 592 21.67 16.79 7.61
N ARG A 593 20.94 17.60 6.82
CA ARG A 593 21.45 18.80 6.14
C ARG A 593 22.17 19.77 7.08
N GLU A 594 21.58 20.03 8.26
CA GLU A 594 22.18 20.92 9.27
C GLU A 594 23.47 20.32 9.85
N GLY A 595 23.50 19.01 10.07
CA GLY A 595 24.69 18.28 10.53
C GLY A 595 25.85 18.32 9.53
N CYS A 596 25.56 18.20 8.24
CA CYS A 596 26.56 18.34 7.18
C CYS A 596 27.18 19.75 7.17
N MET A 597 26.38 20.80 7.32
CA MET A 597 26.90 22.17 7.46
C MET A 597 27.82 22.32 8.70
N MET A 598 27.48 21.69 9.83
CA MET A 598 28.34 21.69 11.02
C MET A 598 29.68 20.97 10.75
N HIS A 599 29.67 19.89 9.98
CA HIS A 599 30.87 19.13 9.62
C HIS A 599 31.79 19.94 8.70
N ILE A 600 31.24 20.64 7.69
CA ILE A 600 32.00 21.55 6.83
C ILE A 600 32.65 22.65 7.69
N ASN A 601 31.88 23.30 8.58
CA ASN A 601 32.40 24.32 9.50
C ASN A 601 33.55 23.78 10.38
N LYS A 602 33.40 22.56 10.92
CA LYS A 602 34.43 21.89 11.74
C LYS A 602 35.70 21.60 10.95
N PHE A 603 35.60 21.12 9.70
CA PHE A 603 36.76 20.87 8.85
C PHE A 603 37.51 22.15 8.50
N LEU A 604 36.79 23.23 8.19
CA LEU A 604 37.40 24.54 7.94
C LEU A 604 38.09 25.11 9.19
N ARG A 605 37.48 25.00 10.37
CA ARG A 605 38.05 25.48 11.65
C ARG A 605 39.23 24.65 12.17
N THR A 606 39.36 23.40 11.73
CA THR A 606 40.47 22.51 12.10
C THR A 606 41.61 22.50 11.08
N GLY A 607 41.53 23.32 10.02
CA GLY A 607 42.56 23.44 8.99
C GLY A 607 42.57 22.30 7.96
N LYS A 608 41.54 21.44 7.93
CA LYS A 608 41.39 20.37 6.94
C LYS A 608 40.63 20.86 5.72
N LEU A 609 41.23 21.80 4.99
CA LEU A 609 40.59 22.54 3.91
C LEU A 609 40.14 21.63 2.75
N GLU A 610 40.97 20.67 2.35
CA GLU A 610 40.66 19.71 1.27
C GLU A 610 39.41 18.88 1.56
N HIS A 611 39.27 18.41 2.81
CA HIS A 611 38.11 17.61 3.24
C HIS A 611 36.84 18.46 3.35
N GLY A 612 36.96 19.72 3.78
CA GLY A 612 35.83 20.66 3.82
C GLY A 612 35.30 21.00 2.42
N ILE A 613 36.19 21.20 1.44
CA ILE A 613 35.84 21.48 0.04
C ILE A 613 35.21 20.24 -0.62
N ALA A 614 35.78 19.05 -0.40
CA ALA A 614 35.22 17.80 -0.91
C ALA A 614 33.83 17.50 -0.32
N LEU A 615 33.66 17.72 0.99
CA LEU A 615 32.38 17.56 1.66
C LEU A 615 31.33 18.54 1.11
N LEU A 616 31.70 19.80 0.85
CA LEU A 616 30.79 20.78 0.24
C LEU A 616 30.31 20.34 -1.15
N ARG A 617 31.22 19.87 -2.00
CA ARG A 617 30.88 19.41 -3.37
C ARG A 617 30.00 18.16 -3.33
N SER A 618 30.30 17.19 -2.46
CA SER A 618 29.45 16.02 -2.26
C SER A 618 28.07 16.35 -1.67
N ALA A 619 27.99 17.31 -0.75
CA ALA A 619 26.72 17.79 -0.19
C ALA A 619 25.84 18.45 -1.26
N ARG A 620 26.44 19.15 -2.23
CA ARG A 620 25.73 19.75 -3.37
C ARG A 620 25.08 18.71 -4.29
N GLU A 621 25.72 17.56 -4.48
CA GLU A 621 25.14 16.45 -5.26
C GLU A 621 23.96 15.78 -4.54
N VAL A 622 23.96 15.79 -3.21
CA VAL A 622 22.91 15.18 -2.38
C VAL A 622 21.72 16.12 -2.15
N TRP A 623 21.97 17.41 -1.95
CA TRP A 623 20.94 18.42 -1.73
C TRP A 623 20.99 19.52 -2.81
N PRO A 624 20.48 19.24 -4.02
CA PRO A 624 20.41 20.22 -5.11
C PRO A 624 19.27 21.24 -4.95
N GLU A 625 18.32 21.00 -4.03
CA GLU A 625 17.19 21.89 -3.79
C GLU A 625 17.58 23.04 -2.84
N ASP A 626 17.02 24.24 -3.06
CA ASP A 626 17.23 25.49 -2.31
C ASP A 626 18.63 26.17 -2.40
N ASP A 627 19.55 25.68 -3.24
CA ASP A 627 20.92 26.25 -3.44
C ASP A 627 21.76 26.43 -2.14
N VAL A 628 21.45 25.68 -1.07
CA VAL A 628 22.06 25.84 0.28
C VAL A 628 23.57 25.59 0.29
N PHE A 629 24.07 24.72 -0.59
CA PHE A 629 25.50 24.42 -0.77
C PHE A 629 26.06 24.99 -2.09
N GLY A 630 25.33 25.93 -2.71
CA GLY A 630 25.65 26.57 -3.99
C GLY A 630 25.19 25.75 -5.20
N SER A 631 25.16 26.40 -6.37
CA SER A 631 24.74 25.79 -7.64
C SER A 631 25.78 24.81 -8.21
N ILE A 632 25.33 23.80 -8.97
CA ILE A 632 26.21 22.83 -9.65
C ILE A 632 27.17 23.48 -10.66
N THR A 633 26.85 24.67 -11.15
CA THR A 633 27.71 25.47 -12.04
C THR A 633 28.39 26.66 -11.35
N ALA A 634 28.48 26.66 -10.02
CA ALA A 634 29.08 27.76 -9.26
C ALA A 634 30.53 28.01 -9.70
N ALA A 635 30.89 29.28 -9.91
CA ALA A 635 32.27 29.62 -10.19
C ALA A 635 33.13 29.41 -8.93
N PRO A 636 34.45 29.18 -9.05
CA PRO A 636 35.34 29.04 -7.89
C PRO A 636 35.27 30.24 -6.92
N GLU A 637 34.96 31.42 -7.44
CA GLU A 637 34.75 32.65 -6.65
C GLU A 637 33.48 32.57 -5.78
N ASP A 638 32.40 31.95 -6.28
CA ASP A 638 31.16 31.75 -5.56
C ASP A 638 31.31 30.67 -4.47
N GLU A 639 32.06 29.59 -4.76
CA GLU A 639 32.40 28.56 -3.76
C GLU A 639 33.21 29.14 -2.59
N LEU A 640 34.12 30.08 -2.88
CA LEU A 640 34.93 30.74 -1.87
C LEU A 640 34.08 31.64 -0.94
N LEU A 641 33.08 32.35 -1.49
CA LEU A 641 32.15 33.14 -0.70
C LEU A 641 31.29 32.27 0.21
N LEU A 642 30.77 31.15 -0.30
CA LEU A 642 29.95 30.23 0.48
C LEU A 642 30.74 29.55 1.61
N LEU A 643 31.99 29.15 1.35
CA LEU A 643 32.86 28.61 2.41
C LEU A 643 33.21 29.66 3.47
N ARG A 644 33.35 30.94 3.08
CA ARG A 644 33.55 32.06 4.02
C ARG A 644 32.34 32.24 4.92
N GLU A 645 31.14 32.22 4.35
CA GLU A 645 29.89 32.33 5.10
C GLU A 645 29.75 31.18 6.11
N ILE A 646 30.01 29.94 5.67
CA ILE A 646 29.99 28.76 6.54
C ILE A 646 31.04 28.88 7.65
N PHE A 647 32.25 29.38 7.37
CA PHE A 647 33.33 29.50 8.36
C PHE A 647 33.04 30.54 9.46
N VAL A 648 32.52 31.70 9.05
CA VAL A 648 32.22 32.83 9.94
C VAL A 648 30.97 32.56 10.79
N HIS A 649 30.03 31.73 10.31
CA HIS A 649 28.85 31.38 11.07
C HIS A 649 29.19 30.62 12.37
N ASN A 650 28.73 31.14 13.51
CA ASN A 650 28.94 30.55 14.84
C ASN A 650 27.95 29.43 15.10
N ILE A 651 28.20 28.27 14.51
CA ILE A 651 27.40 27.08 14.78
C ILE A 651 27.86 26.49 16.11
N THR A 652 26.96 26.44 17.10
CA THR A 652 27.23 25.82 18.40
C THR A 652 27.37 24.32 18.24
N THR A 653 28.58 23.79 18.34
CA THR A 653 28.84 22.35 18.41
C THR A 653 28.21 21.77 19.69
N VAL A 654 27.10 21.05 19.55
CA VAL A 654 26.64 20.12 20.59
C VAL A 654 27.33 18.79 20.31
N ASP A 655 28.44 18.52 21.01
CA ASP A 655 29.09 17.21 20.95
C ASP A 655 28.13 16.15 21.53
N ALA A 656 27.50 15.39 20.66
CA ALA A 656 26.85 14.13 21.00
C ALA A 656 27.79 12.97 20.62
N ALA A 657 28.48 12.47 21.64
CA ALA A 657 28.97 11.10 21.80
C ALA A 657 29.65 10.41 20.60
N ASP A 658 30.94 10.69 20.41
CA ASP A 658 31.90 9.70 19.88
C ASP A 658 32.92 9.39 20.96
N ALA A 659 32.68 8.30 21.68
CA ALA A 659 33.71 7.60 22.44
C ALA A 659 33.92 6.24 21.76
N PRO A 660 35.15 5.88 21.34
CA PRO A 660 35.41 4.52 20.89
C PRO A 660 35.40 3.62 22.12
N ASP A 661 34.38 2.76 22.23
CA ASP A 661 34.32 1.72 23.25
C ASP A 661 35.38 0.64 22.95
N CYS A 662 36.60 0.89 23.43
CA CYS A 662 37.54 -0.18 23.76
C CYS A 662 37.15 -0.74 25.14
N ARG A 663 36.33 -1.80 25.18
CA ARG A 663 36.32 -2.80 26.25
C ARG A 663 35.86 -4.18 25.79
#